data_AF-A0A1L9U8Y7-F1
#
_entry.id   AF-A0A1L9U8Y7-F1
#
_cell.length_a   1.000
_cell.length_b   1.000
_cell.length_c   1.000
_cell.angle_alpha   90.00
_cell.angle_beta   90.00
_cell.angle_gamma   90.00
#
_symmetry.space_group_name_H-M   'P 1'
#
loop_
_entity.id
_entity.type
_entity.pdbx_description
1 polymer ?
#
loop_
_entity_poly.entity_id
_entity_poly.type
_entity_poly.pdbx_seq_one_letter_code
_entity_poly.pdbx_strand_id
1 'polypeptide(L)'
;MADASDTPSTFTLQGFGASSVLGSKQTQEDKYTVVLPDEFSGQTDSLAFFAIYDGHGSDKVAEHASTNIRQSLMTSKELGQGNYESAIANAIEAEEKELLQGFWAGEEMFAVAGSTAALVVVNLTKGILVVANLGDSHVLLGEADGADNTSLKVERITICYKPEHAGEKHRIESAGGTLNTDSGVPRIGGLNMSRALGDLQYKMPLKDIGEQSLSSGQEKAFMEPTKKGDLISSYPSLKRYPLRSNRRYFLALITDGVTNAMDDETIMHQIARAKQDGLDNDKVAAMVTEKASEAPGSDNATCVTVFLDGNNILLLDSLCKMFESVVSPPQVRGGVPRVQAVPKPVVATNIIDIRSDKTETQLRQSLEESIHAACHGEAAMPELLLWDEKGLRYFEAVTYAPSYYLTNEEIGLLEKHKYQIAQHIPSGSMLVELGSGNLRKIKILLDALDEMGRDVDYFALDVSYQELHRTLSVVPPGTFRHVRCFGLLGTYDDGRDWMQLPEIRSRSKTILSLGSTLGSFQRPDAADFLASFVTPENNASLLIGLDGCKDADRVWAAYNDSEGINRRFIKHGLERANEILGPDTFDLGKWDVVGRWDAAQGSHNQYYIPSDDVSLAGETIPAGRSILVVQSHKYDADDRDALCRRAELAVGDAWASKNQYNLLYLEKP
;
A
#
# COMPACT_ATOMS: atom_id res chain seq x y z
N MET A 1 -15.86 36.44 -3.11
CA MET A 1 -14.91 35.72 -3.97
C MET A 1 -13.61 35.68 -3.21
N ALA A 2 -13.38 34.58 -2.49
CA ALA A 2 -12.12 34.31 -1.81
C ALA A 2 -11.36 33.34 -2.71
N ASP A 3 -10.12 33.69 -3.06
CA ASP A 3 -9.19 32.82 -3.78
C ASP A 3 -9.10 31.47 -3.07
N ALA A 4 -9.26 30.39 -3.82
CA ALA A 4 -8.88 29.07 -3.38
C ALA A 4 -7.38 29.10 -3.07
N SER A 5 -7.01 28.71 -1.85
CA SER A 5 -5.62 28.57 -1.47
C SER A 5 -4.99 27.43 -2.29
N ASP A 6 -4.26 27.77 -3.35
CA ASP A 6 -3.49 26.81 -4.14
C ASP A 6 -2.48 26.10 -3.23
N THR A 7 -2.73 24.82 -2.98
CA THR A 7 -1.75 23.96 -2.30
C THR A 7 -0.66 23.65 -3.33
N PRO A 8 0.61 23.99 -3.07
CA PRO A 8 1.66 23.83 -4.07
C PRO A 8 1.81 22.35 -4.45
N SER A 9 1.85 22.07 -5.75
CA SER A 9 1.98 20.69 -6.23
C SER A 9 3.34 20.08 -5.87
N THR A 10 3.37 18.80 -5.52
CA THR A 10 4.61 18.06 -5.25
C THR A 10 5.31 17.63 -6.54
N PHE A 11 4.54 17.49 -7.62
CA PHE A 11 4.99 17.12 -8.95
C PHE A 11 4.54 18.16 -9.99
N THR A 12 5.33 18.26 -11.06
CA THR A 12 4.98 19.01 -12.26
C THR A 12 4.74 18.03 -13.40
N LEU A 13 3.59 18.16 -14.07
CA LEU A 13 3.34 17.51 -15.35
C LEU A 13 4.12 18.24 -16.44
N GLN A 14 5.20 17.64 -16.94
CA GLN A 14 6.03 18.19 -18.02
C GLN A 14 5.33 18.09 -19.39
N GLY A 15 4.30 17.26 -19.47
CA GLY A 15 3.43 17.12 -20.62
C GLY A 15 3.06 15.66 -20.86
N PHE A 16 2.28 15.45 -21.91
CA PHE A 16 1.92 14.14 -22.43
C PHE A 16 2.05 14.15 -23.95
N GLY A 17 2.05 12.97 -24.55
CA GLY A 17 1.88 12.80 -25.99
C GLY A 17 1.07 11.56 -26.30
N ALA A 18 0.30 11.58 -27.38
CA ALA A 18 -0.59 10.48 -27.75
C ALA A 18 -0.51 10.16 -29.24
N SER A 19 -0.58 8.87 -29.57
CA SER A 19 -0.65 8.39 -30.94
C SER A 19 -1.47 7.12 -31.04
N SER A 20 -2.20 6.97 -32.14
CA SER A 20 -2.92 5.76 -32.51
C SER A 20 -2.67 5.48 -33.99
N VAL A 21 -2.29 4.25 -34.31
CA VAL A 21 -2.08 3.80 -35.70
C VAL A 21 -2.94 2.59 -36.01
N LEU A 22 -3.37 2.51 -37.26
CA LEU A 22 -4.30 1.48 -37.72
C LEU A 22 -3.65 0.08 -37.80
N GLY A 23 -2.35 0.00 -38.05
CA GLY A 23 -1.68 -1.25 -38.36
C GLY A 23 -2.22 -1.88 -39.66
N SER A 24 -2.39 -3.20 -39.65
CA SER A 24 -2.90 -3.96 -40.80
C SER A 24 -4.42 -4.14 -40.81
N LYS A 25 -5.14 -3.54 -39.85
CA LYS A 25 -6.61 -3.67 -39.70
C LYS A 25 -7.37 -2.74 -40.66
N GLN A 26 -8.67 -2.99 -40.78
CA GLN A 26 -9.57 -2.18 -41.64
C GLN A 26 -10.16 -0.97 -40.90
N THR A 27 -10.28 -1.06 -39.58
CA THR A 27 -10.90 -0.08 -38.69
C THR A 27 -9.97 0.21 -37.51
N GLN A 28 -10.05 1.44 -36.99
CA GLN A 28 -9.36 1.85 -35.76
C GLN A 28 -10.37 1.79 -34.60
N GLU A 29 -10.24 0.75 -33.79
CA GLU A 29 -11.14 0.47 -32.67
C GLU A 29 -10.63 1.08 -31.36
N ASP A 30 -9.34 1.41 -31.28
CA ASP A 30 -8.75 2.06 -30.10
C ASP A 30 -9.26 3.48 -29.88
N LYS A 31 -9.34 3.86 -28.60
CA LYS A 31 -9.55 5.23 -28.13
C LYS A 31 -8.63 5.54 -26.97
N TYR A 32 -8.44 6.83 -26.71
CA TYR A 32 -7.75 7.31 -25.51
C TYR A 32 -8.41 8.56 -24.96
N THR A 33 -8.13 8.86 -23.70
CA THR A 33 -8.63 10.06 -23.03
C THR A 33 -7.53 10.69 -22.21
N VAL A 34 -7.47 12.03 -22.24
CA VAL A 34 -6.58 12.83 -21.42
C VAL A 34 -7.41 13.95 -20.80
N VAL A 35 -7.26 14.15 -19.50
CA VAL A 35 -7.84 15.28 -18.76
C VAL A 35 -6.73 15.90 -17.92
N LEU A 36 -6.45 17.16 -18.19
CA LEU A 36 -5.38 17.93 -17.55
C LEU A 36 -5.86 18.59 -16.24
N PRO A 37 -4.92 19.04 -15.38
CA PRO A 37 -5.26 19.70 -14.12
C PRO A 37 -6.28 20.83 -14.21
N ASP A 38 -6.14 21.69 -15.22
CA ASP A 38 -7.00 22.87 -15.38
C ASP A 38 -8.45 22.50 -15.76
N GLU A 39 -8.69 21.27 -16.21
CA GLU A 39 -10.00 20.76 -16.58
C GLU A 39 -10.77 20.21 -15.37
N PHE A 40 -10.09 19.89 -14.27
CA PHE A 40 -10.72 19.45 -13.01
C PHE A 40 -11.25 20.66 -12.21
N SER A 41 -12.45 21.13 -12.54
CA SER A 41 -13.07 22.25 -11.84
C SER A 41 -13.52 21.88 -10.42
N GLY A 42 -13.17 22.68 -9.41
CA GLY A 42 -13.69 22.55 -8.04
C GLY A 42 -12.96 21.54 -7.16
N GLN A 43 -11.87 20.96 -7.63
CA GLN A 43 -10.98 20.12 -6.83
C GLN A 43 -9.93 20.97 -6.11
N THR A 44 -9.57 20.60 -4.89
CA THR A 44 -8.50 21.28 -4.13
C THR A 44 -7.11 20.80 -4.52
N ASP A 45 -7.02 19.56 -5.02
CA ASP A 45 -5.78 18.96 -5.49
C ASP A 45 -5.65 19.10 -7.01
N SER A 46 -4.42 19.24 -7.50
CA SER A 46 -4.09 19.16 -8.91
C SER A 46 -4.11 17.70 -9.37
N LEU A 47 -5.11 17.35 -10.17
CA LEU A 47 -5.33 15.99 -10.68
C LEU A 47 -5.11 15.93 -12.20
N ALA A 48 -4.63 14.81 -12.71
CA ALA A 48 -4.61 14.50 -14.13
C ALA A 48 -5.16 13.08 -14.36
N PHE A 49 -5.83 12.86 -15.48
CA PHE A 49 -6.38 11.56 -15.82
C PHE A 49 -5.99 11.16 -17.24
N PHE A 50 -5.55 9.93 -17.40
CA PHE A 50 -5.14 9.34 -18.67
C PHE A 50 -5.78 7.97 -18.82
N ALA A 51 -6.23 7.63 -20.01
CA ALA A 51 -6.85 6.35 -20.28
C ALA A 51 -6.60 5.90 -21.72
N ILE A 52 -6.55 4.60 -21.92
CA ILE A 52 -6.63 3.96 -23.23
C ILE A 52 -7.69 2.85 -23.20
N TYR A 53 -8.30 2.62 -24.35
CA TYR A 53 -9.36 1.67 -24.57
C TYR A 53 -9.05 0.95 -25.88
N ASP A 54 -8.81 -0.35 -25.80
CA ASP A 54 -8.61 -1.23 -26.95
C ASP A 54 -9.97 -1.84 -27.28
N GLY A 55 -10.57 -1.42 -28.39
CA GLY A 55 -11.91 -1.85 -28.77
C GLY A 55 -11.85 -3.18 -29.53
N HIS A 56 -12.81 -4.07 -29.28
CA HIS A 56 -12.94 -5.28 -30.08
C HIS A 56 -14.37 -5.51 -30.56
N GLY A 57 -14.50 -5.89 -31.83
CA GLY A 57 -15.79 -6.13 -32.48
C GLY A 57 -16.48 -4.86 -33.00
N SER A 58 -16.14 -3.71 -32.42
CA SER A 58 -16.30 -2.36 -32.97
C SER A 58 -15.66 -1.32 -32.04
N ASP A 59 -15.54 -0.08 -32.51
CA ASP A 59 -15.08 1.05 -31.72
C ASP A 59 -16.12 1.61 -30.73
N LYS A 60 -17.39 1.17 -30.79
CA LYS A 60 -18.49 1.82 -30.06
C LYS A 60 -18.34 1.80 -28.54
N VAL A 61 -17.88 0.69 -27.96
CA VAL A 61 -17.69 0.58 -26.50
C VAL A 61 -16.51 1.46 -26.06
N ALA A 62 -15.39 1.41 -26.79
CA ALA A 62 -14.22 2.25 -26.54
C ALA A 62 -14.56 3.75 -26.66
N GLU A 63 -15.35 4.14 -27.68
CA GLU A 63 -15.81 5.52 -27.89
C GLU A 63 -16.66 6.02 -26.72
N HIS A 64 -17.64 5.21 -26.30
CA HIS A 64 -18.54 5.54 -25.20
C HIS A 64 -17.78 5.66 -23.87
N ALA A 65 -16.92 4.69 -23.57
CA ALA A 65 -16.08 4.70 -22.38
C ALA A 65 -15.14 5.92 -22.32
N SER A 66 -14.53 6.29 -23.45
CA SER A 66 -13.63 7.45 -23.55
C SER A 66 -14.31 8.78 -23.22
N THR A 67 -15.63 8.86 -23.37
CA THR A 67 -16.42 10.06 -23.07
C THR A 67 -17.05 10.01 -21.68
N ASN A 68 -17.62 8.88 -21.28
CA ASN A 68 -18.42 8.82 -20.06
C ASN A 68 -17.58 8.63 -18.81
N ILE A 69 -16.49 7.87 -18.88
CA ILE A 69 -15.61 7.67 -17.71
C ILE A 69 -14.99 9.01 -17.30
N ARG A 70 -14.50 9.81 -18.27
CA ARG A 70 -14.01 11.17 -17.96
C ARG A 70 -15.09 12.04 -17.32
N GLN A 71 -16.31 12.02 -17.84
CA GLN A 71 -17.40 12.84 -17.33
C GLN A 71 -17.81 12.43 -15.90
N SER A 72 -17.84 11.13 -15.64
CA SER A 72 -18.12 10.57 -14.32
C SER A 72 -17.05 10.95 -13.31
N LEU A 73 -15.77 10.88 -13.69
CA LEU A 73 -14.66 11.29 -12.83
C LEU A 73 -14.66 12.79 -12.54
N MET A 74 -14.88 13.63 -13.55
CA MET A 74 -14.96 15.09 -13.38
C MET A 74 -16.08 15.52 -12.41
N THR A 75 -17.13 14.73 -12.27
CA THR A 75 -18.28 15.01 -11.39
C THR A 75 -18.26 14.20 -10.08
N SER A 76 -17.25 13.36 -9.87
CA SER A 76 -17.14 12.50 -8.70
C SER A 76 -16.78 13.29 -7.44
N LYS A 77 -17.52 13.02 -6.36
CA LYS A 77 -17.22 13.55 -5.02
C LYS A 77 -16.09 12.77 -4.37
N GLU A 78 -16.04 11.47 -4.60
CA GLU A 78 -15.03 10.54 -4.11
C GLU A 78 -13.64 10.96 -4.60
N LEU A 79 -13.55 11.37 -5.87
CA LEU A 79 -12.31 11.89 -6.46
C LEU A 79 -11.77 13.08 -5.67
N GLY A 80 -12.63 14.02 -5.28
CA GLY A 80 -12.25 15.20 -4.48
C GLY A 80 -11.98 14.93 -3.02
N GLN A 81 -12.50 13.82 -2.48
CA GLN A 81 -12.19 13.35 -1.14
C GLN A 81 -10.86 12.57 -1.08
N GLY A 82 -10.25 12.30 -2.23
CA GLY A 82 -9.03 11.49 -2.34
C GLY A 82 -9.29 9.98 -2.36
N ASN A 83 -10.54 9.55 -2.58
CA ASN A 83 -10.95 8.15 -2.72
C ASN A 83 -10.92 7.75 -4.22
N TYR A 84 -9.74 7.80 -4.83
CA TYR A 84 -9.56 7.63 -6.28
C TYR A 84 -10.00 6.25 -6.77
N GLU A 85 -9.70 5.20 -6.01
CA GLU A 85 -10.04 3.82 -6.34
C GLU A 85 -11.56 3.64 -6.46
N SER A 86 -12.31 4.17 -5.49
CA SER A 86 -13.78 4.18 -5.52
C SER A 86 -14.32 5.05 -6.65
N ALA A 87 -13.72 6.21 -6.93
CA ALA A 87 -14.13 7.07 -8.03
C ALA A 87 -14.00 6.35 -9.39
N ILE A 88 -12.89 5.65 -9.61
CA ILE A 88 -12.65 4.88 -10.84
C ILE A 88 -13.60 3.68 -10.94
N ALA A 89 -13.75 2.91 -9.86
CA ALA A 89 -14.67 1.77 -9.83
C ALA A 89 -16.12 2.20 -10.13
N ASN A 90 -16.58 3.30 -9.50
CA ASN A 90 -17.91 3.85 -9.74
C ASN A 90 -18.07 4.37 -11.17
N ALA A 91 -17.04 4.98 -11.76
CA ALA A 91 -17.08 5.46 -13.14
C ALA A 91 -17.20 4.31 -14.14
N ILE A 92 -16.47 3.21 -13.92
CA ILE A 92 -16.59 1.98 -14.71
C ILE A 92 -17.96 1.35 -14.55
N GLU A 93 -18.48 1.26 -13.31
CA GLU A 93 -19.82 0.71 -13.06
C GLU A 93 -20.92 1.56 -13.71
N ALA A 94 -20.79 2.89 -13.67
CA ALA A 94 -21.70 3.82 -14.34
C ALA A 94 -21.66 3.64 -15.86
N GLU A 95 -20.47 3.52 -16.44
CA GLU A 95 -20.30 3.25 -17.86
C GLU A 95 -20.99 1.94 -18.27
N GLU A 96 -20.82 0.89 -17.48
CA GLU A 96 -21.43 -0.41 -17.76
C GLU A 96 -22.96 -0.38 -17.71
N LYS A 97 -23.53 0.46 -16.82
CA LYS A 97 -24.98 0.72 -16.76
C LYS A 97 -25.47 1.48 -17.98
N GLU A 98 -24.72 2.46 -18.47
CA GLU A 98 -25.07 3.23 -19.67
C GLU A 98 -25.00 2.35 -20.93
N LEU A 99 -23.99 1.48 -21.05
CA LEU A 99 -23.90 0.49 -22.13
C LEU A 99 -25.08 -0.47 -22.12
N LEU A 100 -25.48 -0.97 -20.94
CA LEU A 100 -26.66 -1.81 -20.79
C LEU A 100 -27.95 -1.06 -21.18
N GLN A 101 -28.10 0.20 -20.78
CA GLN A 101 -29.24 1.04 -21.19
C GLN A 101 -29.27 1.28 -22.70
N GLY A 102 -28.12 1.56 -23.32
CA GLY A 102 -27.99 1.74 -24.76
C GLY A 102 -28.38 0.48 -25.53
N PHE A 103 -27.97 -0.70 -25.04
CA PHE A 103 -28.38 -1.98 -25.60
C PHE A 103 -29.91 -2.14 -25.59
N TRP A 104 -30.56 -1.79 -24.49
CA TRP A 104 -32.03 -1.82 -24.38
C TRP A 104 -32.73 -0.78 -25.25
N ALA A 105 -32.07 0.33 -25.54
CA ALA A 105 -32.54 1.36 -26.46
C ALA A 105 -32.33 0.99 -27.96
N GLY A 106 -31.73 -0.17 -28.25
CA GLY A 106 -31.55 -0.70 -29.60
C GLY A 106 -30.11 -0.65 -30.14
N GLU A 107 -29.12 -0.28 -29.32
CA GLU A 107 -27.70 -0.35 -29.70
C GLU A 107 -27.15 -1.77 -29.49
N GLU A 108 -27.43 -2.64 -30.45
CA GLU A 108 -27.08 -4.07 -30.40
C GLU A 108 -25.57 -4.34 -30.31
N MET A 109 -24.72 -3.40 -30.76
CA MET A 109 -23.27 -3.61 -30.77
C MET A 109 -22.68 -3.77 -29.37
N PHE A 110 -23.27 -3.14 -28.34
CA PHE A 110 -22.79 -3.30 -26.96
C PHE A 110 -22.90 -4.74 -26.43
N ALA A 111 -23.71 -5.59 -27.08
CA ALA A 111 -23.77 -7.01 -26.73
C ALA A 111 -22.56 -7.82 -27.19
N VAL A 112 -22.02 -7.49 -28.36
CA VAL A 112 -21.05 -8.32 -29.09
C VAL A 112 -19.69 -7.66 -29.27
N ALA A 113 -19.60 -6.36 -28.99
CA ALA A 113 -18.37 -5.61 -28.90
C ALA A 113 -18.03 -5.33 -27.44
N GLY A 114 -16.75 -5.14 -27.17
CA GLY A 114 -16.23 -4.79 -25.86
C GLY A 114 -15.03 -3.88 -25.99
N SER A 115 -14.45 -3.53 -24.84
CA SER A 115 -13.19 -2.83 -24.82
C SER A 115 -12.39 -3.11 -23.55
N THR A 116 -11.07 -3.14 -23.67
CA THR A 116 -10.19 -3.02 -22.51
C THR A 116 -10.29 -1.60 -21.91
N ALA A 117 -9.75 -1.42 -20.71
CA ALA A 117 -9.57 -0.09 -20.15
C ALA A 117 -8.33 -0.08 -19.25
N ALA A 118 -7.29 0.64 -19.64
CA ALA A 118 -6.16 0.95 -18.77
C ALA A 118 -6.23 2.43 -18.40
N LEU A 119 -6.49 2.70 -17.12
CA LEU A 119 -6.82 4.02 -16.59
C LEU A 119 -5.78 4.46 -15.56
N VAL A 120 -5.47 5.75 -15.54
CA VAL A 120 -4.50 6.35 -14.63
C VAL A 120 -5.05 7.68 -14.10
N VAL A 121 -5.18 7.80 -12.78
CA VAL A 121 -5.38 9.07 -12.09
C VAL A 121 -4.07 9.45 -11.39
N VAL A 122 -3.56 10.65 -11.67
CA VAL A 122 -2.37 11.22 -11.01
C VAL A 122 -2.81 12.40 -10.15
N ASN A 123 -2.52 12.34 -8.86
CA ASN A 123 -2.57 13.51 -8.00
C ASN A 123 -1.18 14.14 -7.91
N LEU A 124 -0.99 15.25 -8.62
CA LEU A 124 0.26 16.01 -8.67
C LEU A 124 0.53 16.75 -7.36
N THR A 125 -0.52 17.11 -6.61
CA THR A 125 -0.38 17.73 -5.29
C THR A 125 0.18 16.79 -4.25
N LYS A 126 -0.35 15.56 -4.19
CA LYS A 126 0.02 14.55 -3.19
C LYS A 126 1.10 13.57 -3.64
N GLY A 127 1.44 13.54 -4.93
CA GLY A 127 2.36 12.55 -5.48
C GLY A 127 1.78 11.14 -5.43
N ILE A 128 0.54 10.96 -5.86
CA ILE A 128 -0.15 9.66 -5.87
C ILE A 128 -0.52 9.32 -7.31
N LEU A 129 -0.25 8.07 -7.70
CA LEU A 129 -0.65 7.47 -8.96
C LEU A 129 -1.61 6.32 -8.66
N VAL A 130 -2.80 6.32 -9.24
CA VAL A 130 -3.77 5.21 -9.12
C VAL A 130 -4.03 4.65 -10.51
N VAL A 131 -3.83 3.34 -10.65
CA VAL A 131 -3.96 2.61 -11.91
C VAL A 131 -5.13 1.66 -11.80
N ALA A 132 -5.97 1.63 -12.83
CA ALA A 132 -6.99 0.61 -13.01
C ALA A 132 -6.81 -0.11 -14.34
N ASN A 133 -7.04 -1.43 -14.37
CA ASN A 133 -6.95 -2.19 -15.62
C ASN A 133 -8.06 -3.23 -15.77
N LEU A 134 -8.68 -3.23 -16.95
CA LEU A 134 -9.58 -4.25 -17.50
C LEU A 134 -8.98 -4.74 -18.81
N GLY A 135 -8.75 -6.05 -18.94
CA GLY A 135 -8.21 -6.65 -20.15
C GLY A 135 -6.68 -6.70 -20.19
N ASP A 136 -6.12 -6.63 -21.39
CA ASP A 136 -4.70 -6.81 -21.70
C ASP A 136 -4.02 -5.60 -22.33
N SER A 137 -4.62 -4.42 -22.20
CA SER A 137 -3.87 -3.18 -22.28
C SER A 137 -2.99 -2.99 -21.04
N HIS A 138 -1.96 -2.15 -21.17
CA HIS A 138 -0.91 -2.03 -20.17
C HIS A 138 -0.57 -0.59 -19.82
N VAL A 139 -0.14 -0.39 -18.57
CA VAL A 139 0.54 0.83 -18.13
C VAL A 139 1.93 0.44 -17.66
N LEU A 140 2.93 1.09 -18.25
CA LEU A 140 4.34 0.95 -17.88
C LEU A 140 4.77 2.20 -17.10
N LEU A 141 5.52 1.99 -16.02
CA LEU A 141 6.14 3.02 -15.20
C LEU A 141 7.65 2.95 -15.37
N GLY A 142 8.24 4.01 -15.88
CA GLY A 142 9.67 4.24 -15.93
C GLY A 142 10.04 5.22 -14.84
N GLU A 143 10.86 4.82 -13.89
CA GLU A 143 11.37 5.67 -12.83
C GLU A 143 12.85 5.96 -13.06
N ALA A 144 13.21 7.25 -13.12
CA ALA A 144 14.59 7.68 -13.34
C ALA A 144 15.14 8.47 -12.14
N ASP A 145 16.43 8.22 -11.86
CA ASP A 145 17.23 8.92 -10.87
C ASP A 145 17.79 10.22 -11.46
N GLY A 146 17.59 11.35 -10.78
CA GLY A 146 18.34 12.58 -11.07
C GLY A 146 18.19 13.13 -12.51
N ALA A 147 19.11 14.01 -12.90
CA ALA A 147 18.95 14.84 -14.10
C ALA A 147 19.29 14.14 -15.43
N ASP A 148 19.98 13.01 -15.38
CA ASP A 148 20.70 12.39 -16.50
C ASP A 148 20.03 11.11 -17.05
N ASN A 149 18.96 10.61 -16.42
CA ASN A 149 18.19 9.43 -16.84
C ASN A 149 19.05 8.16 -17.05
N THR A 150 20.21 8.06 -16.39
CA THR A 150 21.23 7.01 -16.65
C THR A 150 20.84 5.63 -16.13
N SER A 151 19.93 5.55 -15.14
CA SER A 151 19.29 4.32 -14.70
C SER A 151 17.77 4.48 -14.70
N LEU A 152 17.10 3.92 -15.72
CA LEU A 152 15.64 3.85 -15.81
C LEU A 152 15.19 2.49 -15.25
N LYS A 153 14.40 2.49 -14.17
CA LYS A 153 13.73 1.29 -13.68
C LYS A 153 12.36 1.18 -14.36
N VAL A 154 12.12 0.09 -15.06
CA VAL A 154 10.86 -0.17 -15.75
C VAL A 154 10.03 -1.17 -14.97
N GLU A 155 8.74 -0.86 -14.78
CA GLU A 155 7.77 -1.74 -14.15
C GLU A 155 6.45 -1.70 -14.92
N ARG A 156 5.90 -2.87 -15.26
CA ARG A 156 4.50 -2.97 -15.70
C ARG A 156 3.60 -2.90 -14.47
N ILE A 157 2.83 -1.82 -14.38
CA ILE A 157 2.03 -1.50 -13.19
C ILE A 157 0.56 -1.93 -13.31
N THR A 158 0.16 -2.49 -14.46
CA THR A 158 -1.14 -3.15 -14.63
C THR A 158 -1.07 -4.65 -14.38
N ILE A 159 -2.17 -5.19 -13.85
CA ILE A 159 -2.37 -6.63 -13.72
C ILE A 159 -3.34 -7.06 -14.83
N CYS A 160 -2.90 -8.01 -15.67
CA CYS A 160 -3.75 -8.63 -16.66
C CYS A 160 -4.34 -9.93 -16.10
N TYR A 161 -5.66 -10.05 -16.15
CA TYR A 161 -6.36 -11.26 -15.77
C TYR A 161 -6.71 -12.04 -17.04
N LYS A 162 -6.03 -13.19 -17.23
CA LYS A 162 -6.28 -14.11 -18.33
C LYS A 162 -7.26 -15.21 -17.89
N PRO A 163 -8.07 -15.78 -18.81
CA PRO A 163 -9.09 -16.78 -18.45
C PRO A 163 -8.58 -17.99 -17.67
N GLU A 164 -7.32 -18.40 -17.88
CA GLU A 164 -6.66 -19.51 -17.21
C GLU A 164 -6.18 -19.23 -15.78
N HIS A 165 -6.13 -17.96 -15.36
CA HIS A 165 -5.74 -17.61 -13.99
C HIS A 165 -6.75 -18.20 -13.01
N ALA A 166 -6.27 -18.81 -11.91
CA ALA A 166 -7.10 -19.65 -11.05
C ALA A 166 -8.40 -18.99 -10.57
N GLY A 167 -8.33 -17.72 -10.14
CA GLY A 167 -9.52 -16.96 -9.72
C GLY A 167 -10.49 -16.64 -10.86
N GLU A 168 -9.98 -16.31 -12.04
CA GLU A 168 -10.80 -16.01 -13.21
C GLU A 168 -11.46 -17.28 -13.75
N LYS A 169 -10.68 -18.36 -13.89
CA LYS A 169 -11.16 -19.69 -14.26
C LYS A 169 -12.27 -20.13 -13.33
N HIS A 170 -12.07 -20.00 -12.02
CA HIS A 170 -13.08 -20.35 -11.02
C HIS A 170 -14.36 -19.51 -11.18
N ARG A 171 -14.25 -18.19 -11.40
CA ARG A 171 -15.41 -17.32 -11.67
C ARG A 171 -16.17 -17.79 -12.91
N ILE A 172 -15.46 -18.04 -14.01
CA ILE A 172 -16.03 -18.46 -15.29
C ILE A 172 -16.77 -19.80 -15.14
N GLU A 173 -16.13 -20.79 -14.53
CA GLU A 173 -16.72 -22.13 -14.30
C GLU A 173 -17.93 -22.05 -13.34
N SER A 174 -17.84 -21.23 -12.29
CA SER A 174 -18.94 -21.02 -11.32
C SER A 174 -20.14 -20.31 -11.96
N ALA A 175 -19.87 -19.41 -12.90
CA ALA A 175 -20.88 -18.74 -13.72
C ALA A 175 -21.48 -19.66 -14.80
N GLY A 176 -21.04 -20.92 -14.92
CA GLY A 176 -21.56 -21.91 -15.85
C GLY A 176 -20.91 -21.88 -17.23
N GLY A 177 -19.81 -21.13 -17.41
CA GLY A 177 -19.01 -21.13 -18.63
C GLY A 177 -17.90 -22.17 -18.61
N THR A 178 -17.25 -22.34 -19.75
CA THR A 178 -16.07 -23.19 -19.90
C THR A 178 -15.01 -22.48 -20.74
N LEU A 179 -13.76 -22.86 -20.56
CA LEU A 179 -12.67 -22.34 -21.38
C LEU A 179 -12.58 -23.15 -22.68
N ASN A 180 -12.58 -22.45 -23.82
CA ASN A 180 -12.21 -23.01 -25.11
C ASN A 180 -10.68 -22.99 -25.24
N THR A 181 -10.08 -24.15 -25.50
CA THR A 181 -8.62 -24.30 -25.67
C THR A 181 -8.22 -24.74 -27.08
N ASP A 182 -9.14 -24.73 -28.05
CA ASP A 182 -8.93 -25.25 -29.41
C ASP A 182 -7.81 -24.48 -30.15
N SER A 183 -7.62 -23.21 -29.81
CA SER A 183 -6.58 -22.34 -30.36
C SER A 183 -5.21 -22.47 -29.68
N GLY A 184 -5.10 -23.32 -28.65
CA GLY A 184 -3.92 -23.42 -27.78
C GLY A 184 -3.81 -22.31 -26.73
N VAL A 185 -4.55 -21.21 -26.88
CA VAL A 185 -4.72 -20.16 -25.86
C VAL A 185 -6.13 -20.30 -25.26
N PRO A 186 -6.28 -20.37 -23.92
CA PRO A 186 -7.57 -20.43 -23.26
C PRO A 186 -8.43 -19.19 -23.54
N ARG A 187 -9.69 -19.41 -23.92
CA ARG A 187 -10.64 -18.36 -24.31
C ARG A 187 -12.02 -18.56 -23.69
N ILE A 188 -12.74 -17.45 -23.49
CA ILE A 188 -14.16 -17.44 -23.13
C ILE A 188 -14.92 -17.16 -24.42
N GLY A 189 -15.51 -18.21 -25.02
CA GLY A 189 -15.95 -18.14 -26.41
C GLY A 189 -14.78 -17.79 -27.33
N GLY A 190 -14.79 -16.59 -27.91
CA GLY A 190 -13.71 -16.08 -28.76
C GLY A 190 -12.66 -15.23 -28.03
N LEU A 191 -12.92 -14.79 -26.80
CA LEU A 191 -12.11 -13.80 -26.09
C LEU A 191 -10.96 -14.44 -25.30
N ASN A 192 -9.74 -13.92 -25.47
CA ASN A 192 -8.52 -14.31 -24.72
C ASN A 192 -8.30 -13.47 -23.45
N MET A 193 -9.34 -12.77 -23.00
CA MET A 193 -9.33 -11.93 -21.81
C MET A 193 -10.53 -12.27 -20.93
N SER A 194 -10.38 -12.11 -19.62
CA SER A 194 -11.45 -12.42 -18.65
C SER A 194 -12.18 -11.19 -18.13
N ARG A 195 -11.71 -9.99 -18.48
CA ARG A 195 -12.28 -8.72 -18.01
C ARG A 195 -12.27 -7.68 -19.14
N ALA A 196 -13.37 -6.98 -19.31
CA ALA A 196 -13.57 -5.95 -20.34
C ALA A 196 -14.83 -5.12 -20.02
N LEU A 197 -14.95 -3.94 -20.63
CA LEU A 197 -16.19 -3.18 -20.77
C LEU A 197 -17.06 -3.74 -21.90
N GLY A 198 -18.38 -3.53 -21.86
CA GLY A 198 -19.28 -4.06 -22.89
C GLY A 198 -19.37 -5.58 -22.82
N ASP A 199 -19.26 -6.29 -23.95
CA ASP A 199 -19.31 -7.75 -24.00
C ASP A 199 -20.55 -8.31 -23.30
N LEU A 200 -21.69 -7.62 -23.41
CA LEU A 200 -22.85 -7.90 -22.54
C LEU A 200 -23.39 -9.32 -22.73
N GLN A 201 -23.15 -9.96 -23.88
CA GLN A 201 -23.47 -11.38 -24.08
C GLN A 201 -22.76 -12.31 -23.08
N TYR A 202 -21.68 -11.87 -22.43
CA TYR A 202 -20.92 -12.62 -21.42
C TYR A 202 -21.22 -12.20 -19.98
N LYS A 203 -22.12 -11.23 -19.76
CA LYS A 203 -22.45 -10.65 -18.45
C LYS A 203 -23.94 -10.86 -18.11
N MET A 204 -24.26 -10.94 -16.83
CA MET A 204 -25.61 -10.76 -16.30
C MET A 204 -25.84 -9.26 -16.10
N PRO A 205 -27.02 -8.69 -16.40
CA PRO A 205 -28.34 -9.29 -16.24
C PRO A 205 -29.24 -9.15 -17.48
N LEU A 206 -29.68 -10.28 -18.01
CA LEU A 206 -30.76 -10.35 -18.99
C LEU A 206 -31.88 -11.27 -18.46
N LYS A 207 -32.37 -10.97 -17.25
CA LYS A 207 -33.64 -11.52 -16.71
C LYS A 207 -34.65 -10.38 -16.61
N ASP A 208 -35.89 -10.68 -16.96
CA ASP A 208 -37.06 -9.79 -17.12
C ASP A 208 -37.17 -9.00 -18.43
N ILE A 209 -37.09 -9.69 -19.56
CA ILE A 209 -37.96 -9.33 -20.69
C ILE A 209 -39.24 -10.14 -20.52
N GLY A 210 -40.37 -9.45 -20.38
CA GLY A 210 -41.67 -10.07 -20.63
C GLY A 210 -41.81 -10.48 -22.10
N GLU A 211 -43.02 -10.48 -22.64
CA GLU A 211 -43.31 -10.83 -24.04
C GLU A 211 -42.84 -9.76 -25.06
N GLN A 212 -41.64 -9.19 -24.92
CA GLN A 212 -41.07 -8.27 -25.92
C GLN A 212 -40.34 -9.05 -27.02
N SER A 213 -40.58 -8.66 -28.27
CA SER A 213 -39.83 -9.17 -29.42
C SER A 213 -38.46 -8.51 -29.46
N LEU A 214 -37.41 -9.32 -29.32
CA LEU A 214 -36.03 -8.89 -29.47
C LEU A 214 -35.64 -8.81 -30.94
N SER A 215 -34.64 -7.98 -31.25
CA SER A 215 -33.94 -8.03 -32.53
C SER A 215 -32.86 -9.12 -32.54
N SER A 216 -32.29 -9.43 -33.71
CA SER A 216 -31.30 -10.50 -33.86
C SER A 216 -30.01 -10.30 -33.04
N GLY A 217 -29.54 -9.06 -32.84
CA GLY A 217 -28.38 -8.79 -31.97
C GLY A 217 -28.74 -8.85 -30.49
N GLN A 218 -29.96 -8.47 -30.13
CA GLN A 218 -30.46 -8.64 -28.76
C GLN A 218 -30.62 -10.12 -28.41
N GLU A 219 -31.15 -10.95 -29.31
CA GLU A 219 -31.27 -12.40 -29.12
C GLU A 219 -29.93 -13.06 -28.81
N LYS A 220 -28.83 -12.64 -29.45
CA LYS A 220 -27.49 -13.18 -29.19
C LYS A 220 -27.03 -12.92 -27.75
N ALA A 221 -27.32 -11.74 -27.20
CA ALA A 221 -27.01 -11.42 -25.81
C ALA A 221 -27.78 -12.32 -24.83
N PHE A 222 -29.01 -12.71 -25.21
CA PHE A 222 -29.95 -13.49 -24.40
C PHE A 222 -29.74 -15.02 -24.42
N MET A 223 -29.02 -15.56 -25.40
CA MET A 223 -29.17 -16.96 -25.83
C MET A 223 -28.57 -18.05 -24.91
N GLU A 224 -27.96 -17.74 -23.76
CA GLU A 224 -27.32 -18.78 -22.91
C GLU A 224 -28.06 -19.02 -21.57
N PRO A 225 -29.04 -19.94 -21.55
CA PRO A 225 -29.84 -20.25 -20.36
C PRO A 225 -29.07 -20.98 -19.23
N THR A 226 -27.80 -21.32 -19.44
CA THR A 226 -26.94 -22.02 -18.47
C THR A 226 -26.16 -21.09 -17.53
N LYS A 227 -26.16 -19.77 -17.80
CA LYS A 227 -25.38 -18.79 -17.03
C LYS A 227 -25.94 -18.57 -15.62
N LYS A 228 -25.03 -18.55 -14.64
CA LYS A 228 -25.29 -18.26 -13.21
C LYS A 228 -24.60 -17.00 -12.70
N GLY A 229 -23.77 -16.36 -13.54
CA GLY A 229 -23.01 -15.15 -13.24
C GLY A 229 -22.27 -14.63 -14.47
N ASP A 230 -21.36 -13.68 -14.26
CA ASP A 230 -20.57 -13.05 -15.33
C ASP A 230 -19.39 -13.92 -15.78
N LEU A 231 -19.34 -14.24 -17.07
CA LEU A 231 -18.18 -14.88 -17.69
C LEU A 231 -17.05 -13.88 -17.90
N ILE A 232 -17.37 -12.65 -18.30
CA ILE A 232 -16.44 -11.51 -18.40
C ILE A 232 -16.77 -10.51 -17.30
N SER A 233 -15.78 -10.11 -16.50
CA SER A 233 -16.02 -9.13 -15.41
C SER A 233 -15.71 -7.70 -15.85
N SER A 234 -16.50 -6.75 -15.38
CA SER A 234 -16.21 -5.31 -15.46
C SER A 234 -15.49 -4.77 -14.23
N TYR A 235 -15.12 -5.63 -13.28
CA TYR A 235 -14.42 -5.20 -12.06
C TYR A 235 -12.91 -5.02 -12.34
N PRO A 236 -12.37 -3.80 -12.25
CA PRO A 236 -10.98 -3.54 -12.61
C PRO A 236 -10.02 -4.12 -11.58
N SER A 237 -8.80 -4.45 -12.02
CA SER A 237 -7.66 -4.43 -11.08
C SER A 237 -7.42 -2.97 -10.66
N LEU A 238 -7.12 -2.72 -9.39
CA LEU A 238 -6.84 -1.38 -8.86
C LEU A 238 -5.57 -1.41 -8.04
N LYS A 239 -4.65 -0.48 -8.31
CA LYS A 239 -3.41 -0.35 -7.54
C LYS A 239 -3.01 1.10 -7.37
N ARG A 240 -2.59 1.44 -6.16
CA ARG A 240 -2.13 2.77 -5.78
C ARG A 240 -0.63 2.78 -5.56
N TYR A 241 0.01 3.80 -6.10
CA TYR A 241 1.45 4.00 -6.13
C TYR A 241 1.80 5.38 -5.55
N PRO A 242 2.54 5.46 -4.43
CA PRO A 242 3.14 6.70 -4.00
C PRO A 242 4.33 7.04 -4.91
N LEU A 243 4.39 8.27 -5.41
CA LEU A 243 5.49 8.80 -6.22
C LEU A 243 6.49 9.55 -5.34
N ARG A 244 7.79 9.39 -5.63
CA ARG A 244 8.89 10.02 -4.89
C ARG A 244 9.24 11.37 -5.52
N SER A 245 9.10 12.45 -4.74
CA SER A 245 9.28 13.83 -5.22
C SER A 245 10.69 14.21 -5.70
N ASN A 246 11.68 13.33 -5.51
CA ASN A 246 13.05 13.47 -5.99
C ASN A 246 13.34 12.63 -7.26
N ARG A 247 12.31 12.08 -7.91
CA ARG A 247 12.42 11.22 -9.09
C ARG A 247 11.63 11.80 -10.27
N ARG A 248 12.04 11.38 -11.47
CA ARG A 248 11.27 11.60 -12.70
C ARG A 248 10.54 10.33 -13.06
N TYR A 249 9.34 10.50 -13.60
CA TYR A 249 8.50 9.39 -14.04
C TYR A 249 8.11 9.55 -15.50
N PHE A 250 8.22 8.43 -16.21
CA PHE A 250 7.72 8.21 -17.55
C PHE A 250 6.58 7.21 -17.44
N LEU A 251 5.38 7.57 -17.86
CA LEU A 251 4.28 6.63 -17.98
C LEU A 251 4.05 6.34 -19.46
N ALA A 252 3.75 5.09 -19.79
CA ALA A 252 3.25 4.70 -21.10
C ALA A 252 1.99 3.84 -20.92
N LEU A 253 0.84 4.36 -21.34
CA LEU A 253 -0.39 3.59 -21.47
C LEU A 253 -0.44 3.05 -22.90
N ILE A 254 -0.43 1.74 -23.07
CA ILE A 254 -0.29 1.07 -24.37
C ILE A 254 -1.29 -0.08 -24.56
N THR A 255 -1.84 -0.19 -25.77
CA THR A 255 -2.67 -1.35 -26.16
C THR A 255 -1.82 -2.57 -26.46
N ASP A 256 -2.46 -3.74 -26.56
CA ASP A 256 -1.71 -4.99 -26.74
C ASP A 256 -0.96 -5.01 -28.09
N GLY A 257 -1.47 -4.28 -29.10
CA GLY A 257 -0.83 -4.10 -30.41
C GLY A 257 0.59 -3.54 -30.32
N VAL A 258 0.91 -2.76 -29.27
CA VAL A 258 2.27 -2.32 -28.98
C VAL A 258 3.08 -3.44 -28.33
N THR A 259 2.57 -4.04 -27.25
CA THR A 259 3.30 -5.05 -26.46
C THR A 259 3.48 -6.40 -27.18
N ASN A 260 2.66 -6.67 -28.19
CA ASN A 260 2.81 -7.82 -29.08
C ASN A 260 4.01 -7.64 -30.02
N ALA A 261 4.43 -6.39 -30.29
CA ALA A 261 5.53 -6.06 -31.18
C ALA A 261 6.84 -5.74 -30.44
N MET A 262 6.77 -5.19 -29.23
CA MET A 262 7.93 -4.75 -28.46
C MET A 262 7.79 -5.08 -26.97
N ASP A 263 8.91 -5.39 -26.31
CA ASP A 263 8.95 -5.61 -24.86
C ASP A 263 8.99 -4.29 -24.08
N ASP A 264 8.61 -4.36 -22.79
CA ASP A 264 8.44 -3.20 -21.90
C ASP A 264 9.71 -2.37 -21.75
N GLU A 265 10.87 -3.02 -21.61
CA GLU A 265 12.16 -2.34 -21.44
C GLU A 265 12.51 -1.56 -22.71
N THR A 266 12.36 -2.18 -23.88
CA THR A 266 12.58 -1.53 -25.17
C THR A 266 11.69 -0.30 -25.34
N ILE A 267 10.40 -0.41 -25.02
CA ILE A 267 9.43 0.70 -25.13
C ILE A 267 9.85 1.86 -24.23
N MET A 268 10.09 1.59 -22.94
CA MET A 268 10.35 2.64 -21.97
C MET A 268 11.71 3.31 -22.16
N HIS A 269 12.75 2.57 -22.53
CA HIS A 269 14.04 3.15 -22.86
C HIS A 269 13.99 4.02 -24.12
N GLN A 270 13.21 3.65 -25.13
CA GLN A 270 13.01 4.48 -26.32
C GLN A 270 12.27 5.78 -25.96
N ILE A 271 11.20 5.70 -25.17
CA ILE A 271 10.45 6.88 -24.70
C ILE A 271 11.36 7.83 -23.92
N ALA A 272 12.09 7.31 -22.92
CA ALA A 272 12.97 8.11 -22.09
C ALA A 272 14.08 8.79 -22.90
N ARG A 273 14.70 8.06 -23.84
CA ARG A 273 15.73 8.58 -24.73
C ARG A 273 15.20 9.65 -25.68
N ALA A 274 14.07 9.38 -26.35
CA ALA A 274 13.47 10.34 -27.27
C ALA A 274 13.06 11.64 -26.55
N LYS A 275 12.54 11.52 -25.32
CA LYS A 275 12.24 12.68 -24.47
C LYS A 275 13.49 13.46 -24.08
N GLN A 276 14.57 12.76 -23.73
CA GLN A 276 15.87 13.37 -23.41
C GLN A 276 16.49 14.09 -24.61
N ASP A 277 16.32 13.55 -25.81
CA ASP A 277 16.74 14.15 -27.08
C ASP A 277 15.88 15.37 -27.47
N GLY A 278 14.88 15.72 -26.66
CA GLY A 278 14.01 16.88 -26.86
C GLY A 278 12.97 16.69 -27.96
N LEU A 279 12.64 15.44 -28.30
CA LEU A 279 11.59 15.14 -29.26
C LEU A 279 10.23 15.62 -28.71
N ASP A 280 9.40 16.11 -29.62
CA ASP A 280 8.02 16.49 -29.33
C ASP A 280 7.24 15.32 -28.73
N ASN A 281 6.39 15.56 -27.72
CA ASN A 281 5.77 14.49 -26.96
C ASN A 281 4.89 13.58 -27.82
N ASP A 282 4.12 14.13 -28.77
CA ASP A 282 3.28 13.31 -29.66
C ASP A 282 4.14 12.48 -30.60
N LYS A 283 5.29 13.02 -31.03
CA LYS A 283 6.27 12.24 -31.81
C LYS A 283 6.94 11.12 -30.99
N VAL A 284 7.11 11.30 -29.68
CA VAL A 284 7.59 10.23 -28.79
C VAL A 284 6.58 9.07 -28.78
N ALA A 285 5.29 9.36 -28.62
CA ALA A 285 4.24 8.35 -28.69
C ALA A 285 4.13 7.73 -30.10
N ALA A 286 4.21 8.55 -31.15
CA ALA A 286 4.14 8.12 -32.54
C ALA A 286 5.24 7.12 -32.90
N MET A 287 6.48 7.38 -32.46
CA MET A 287 7.62 6.47 -32.66
C MET A 287 7.32 5.05 -32.16
N VAL A 288 6.68 4.92 -30.98
CA VAL A 288 6.31 3.62 -30.41
C VAL A 288 5.24 2.95 -31.28
N THR A 289 4.17 3.68 -31.63
CA THR A 289 3.07 3.11 -32.42
C THR A 289 3.48 2.77 -33.86
N GLU A 290 4.26 3.63 -34.52
CA GLU A 290 4.76 3.40 -35.88
C GLU A 290 5.61 2.13 -35.89
N LYS A 291 6.49 1.96 -34.90
CA LYS A 291 7.32 0.77 -34.78
C LYS A 291 6.50 -0.51 -34.60
N ALA A 292 5.45 -0.46 -33.79
CA ALA A 292 4.52 -1.59 -33.60
C ALA A 292 3.77 -1.95 -34.89
N SER A 293 3.45 -0.95 -35.73
CA SER A 293 2.69 -1.15 -36.96
C SER A 293 3.47 -1.71 -38.16
N GLU A 294 4.81 -1.71 -38.10
CA GLU A 294 5.68 -2.16 -39.21
C GLU A 294 5.50 -3.66 -39.56
N ALA A 295 5.09 -4.49 -38.59
CA ALA A 295 4.97 -5.93 -38.78
C ALA A 295 3.73 -6.28 -39.62
N PRO A 296 3.83 -7.20 -40.61
CA PRO A 296 2.66 -7.72 -41.31
C PRO A 296 1.67 -8.37 -40.34
N GLY A 297 0.39 -7.98 -40.41
CA GLY A 297 -0.64 -8.46 -39.49
C GLY A 297 -0.68 -7.72 -38.16
N SER A 298 -0.01 -6.56 -38.05
CA SER A 298 -0.08 -5.65 -36.91
C SER A 298 -1.51 -5.27 -36.53
N ASP A 299 -1.77 -5.19 -35.23
CA ASP A 299 -3.04 -4.73 -34.68
C ASP A 299 -3.16 -3.20 -34.68
N ASN A 300 -4.32 -2.69 -34.26
CA ASN A 300 -4.42 -1.32 -33.78
C ASN A 300 -3.41 -1.13 -32.64
N ALA A 301 -2.69 -0.01 -32.67
CA ALA A 301 -1.70 0.29 -31.65
C ALA A 301 -1.84 1.73 -31.20
N THR A 302 -2.11 1.90 -29.91
CA THR A 302 -2.26 3.20 -29.26
C THR A 302 -1.27 3.32 -28.11
N CYS A 303 -0.66 4.49 -28.00
CA CYS A 303 0.29 4.83 -26.95
C CYS A 303 0.01 6.24 -26.43
N VAL A 304 -0.17 6.38 -25.12
CA VAL A 304 -0.19 7.67 -24.41
C VAL A 304 1.00 7.72 -23.47
N THR A 305 1.91 8.66 -23.71
CA THR A 305 3.08 8.91 -22.87
C THR A 305 2.83 10.09 -21.93
N VAL A 306 3.27 10.00 -20.69
CA VAL A 306 3.14 11.08 -19.70
C VAL A 306 4.48 11.28 -18.99
N PHE A 307 4.88 12.53 -18.80
CA PHE A 307 6.16 12.91 -18.22
C PHE A 307 5.94 13.71 -16.95
N LEU A 308 6.41 13.20 -15.81
CA LEU A 308 6.26 13.83 -14.50
C LEU A 308 7.63 14.09 -13.86
N ASP A 309 7.82 15.31 -13.38
CA ASP A 309 9.02 15.67 -12.61
C ASP A 309 8.62 15.98 -11.16
N GLY A 310 9.28 15.33 -10.21
CA GLY A 310 9.20 15.72 -8.82
C GLY A 310 9.85 17.08 -8.57
N ASN A 311 9.16 17.96 -7.85
CA ASN A 311 9.60 19.34 -7.67
C ASN A 311 10.87 19.50 -6.81
N ASN A 312 11.29 18.43 -6.10
CA ASN A 312 12.55 18.40 -5.36
C ASN A 312 13.78 18.06 -6.24
N ILE A 313 13.59 17.70 -7.51
CA ILE A 313 14.71 17.53 -8.46
C ILE A 313 15.45 18.85 -8.70
N LEU A 314 14.73 19.98 -8.75
CA LEU A 314 15.33 21.30 -8.95
C LEU A 314 16.23 21.72 -7.78
N LEU A 315 15.91 21.27 -6.56
CA LEU A 315 16.72 21.47 -5.35
C LEU A 315 18.00 20.63 -5.39
N LEU A 316 17.92 19.37 -5.84
CA LEU A 316 19.08 18.51 -6.07
C LEU A 316 20.00 19.05 -7.17
N ASP A 317 19.45 19.52 -8.28
CA ASP A 317 20.22 20.11 -9.38
C ASP A 317 20.90 21.43 -8.95
N SER A 318 20.22 22.23 -8.11
CA SER A 318 20.79 23.43 -7.48
C SER A 318 21.88 23.10 -6.45
N LEU A 319 21.71 22.01 -5.68
CA LEU A 319 22.70 21.53 -4.72
C LEU A 319 23.92 20.94 -5.44
N CYS A 320 23.75 20.15 -6.50
CA CYS A 320 24.84 19.62 -7.32
C CYS A 320 25.66 20.76 -7.96
N LYS A 321 24.98 21.76 -8.54
CA LYS A 321 25.65 22.98 -9.07
C LYS A 321 26.36 23.78 -7.97
N MET A 322 25.82 23.82 -6.74
CA MET A 322 26.52 24.41 -5.58
C MET A 322 27.75 23.58 -5.17
N PHE A 323 27.66 22.25 -5.13
CA PHE A 323 28.78 21.36 -4.79
C PHE A 323 29.91 21.46 -5.83
N GLU A 324 29.59 21.54 -7.13
CA GLU A 324 30.58 21.78 -8.19
C GLU A 324 31.29 23.13 -8.04
N SER A 325 30.57 24.16 -7.55
CA SER A 325 31.16 25.48 -7.25
C SER A 325 32.05 25.48 -6.00
N VAL A 326 31.85 24.55 -5.07
CA VAL A 326 32.62 24.41 -3.81
C VAL A 326 33.89 23.57 -4.00
N VAL A 327 33.94 22.73 -5.04
CA VAL A 327 35.11 21.87 -5.35
C VAL A 327 36.16 22.60 -6.23
N SER A 328 35.90 23.83 -6.67
CA SER A 328 36.90 24.67 -7.34
C SER A 328 37.57 25.65 -6.34
N PRO A 329 38.91 25.74 -6.29
CA PRO A 329 39.60 26.58 -5.30
C PRO A 329 39.33 28.09 -5.54
N PRO A 330 39.23 28.92 -4.49
CA PRO A 330 38.81 30.30 -4.61
C PRO A 330 39.91 31.17 -5.23
N GLN A 331 39.57 31.90 -6.31
CA GLN A 331 40.25 33.15 -6.61
C GLN A 331 39.72 34.25 -5.70
N VAL A 332 40.65 34.91 -5.01
CA VAL A 332 40.44 36.04 -4.10
C VAL A 332 39.81 37.21 -4.84
N ARG A 333 38.68 37.74 -4.34
CA ARG A 333 38.44 39.18 -4.18
C ARG A 333 37.21 39.46 -3.31
N GLY A 334 37.40 40.40 -2.39
CA GLY A 334 36.49 40.69 -1.30
C GLY A 334 35.25 41.51 -1.65
N GLY A 335 34.34 41.50 -0.69
CA GLY A 335 33.13 42.31 -0.63
C GLY A 335 32.16 41.65 0.34
N VAL A 336 31.87 42.29 1.46
CA VAL A 336 30.82 41.85 2.39
C VAL A 336 29.47 42.25 1.79
N PRO A 337 28.48 41.34 1.72
CA PRO A 337 27.12 41.78 1.98
C PRO A 337 26.30 40.84 2.88
N ARG A 338 25.61 41.50 3.80
CA ARG A 338 24.31 41.20 4.45
C ARG A 338 23.76 39.76 4.42
N VAL A 339 23.62 39.23 5.63
CA VAL A 339 22.76 38.09 5.99
C VAL A 339 21.33 38.33 5.49
N GLN A 340 20.89 37.56 4.50
CA GLN A 340 19.47 37.30 4.21
C GLN A 340 19.08 35.98 4.86
N ALA A 341 17.90 35.96 5.49
CA ALA A 341 17.36 34.81 6.17
C ALA A 341 17.18 33.63 5.20
N VAL A 342 17.72 32.47 5.60
CA VAL A 342 17.54 31.19 4.91
C VAL A 342 16.05 30.81 4.93
N PRO A 343 15.42 30.44 3.79
CA PRO A 343 14.07 29.90 3.81
C PRO A 343 14.07 28.55 4.50
N LYS A 344 13.15 28.33 5.44
CA LYS A 344 12.96 27.05 6.12
C LYS A 344 12.64 25.94 5.09
N PRO A 345 13.17 24.71 5.24
CA PRO A 345 12.87 23.63 4.31
C PRO A 345 11.41 23.18 4.44
N VAL A 346 10.76 22.94 3.29
CA VAL A 346 9.43 22.32 3.18
C VAL A 346 9.64 20.79 3.13
N VAL A 347 8.92 20.04 3.98
CA VAL A 347 9.12 18.60 4.25
C VAL A 347 8.56 17.72 3.13
N ALA A 348 9.43 16.86 2.58
CA ALA A 348 9.07 15.71 1.76
C ALA A 348 8.75 14.50 2.66
N THR A 349 7.79 13.66 2.26
CA THR A 349 7.40 12.43 2.96
C THR A 349 8.52 11.38 2.89
N ASN A 350 9.28 11.24 3.97
CA ASN A 350 10.49 10.41 4.10
C ASN A 350 10.18 8.91 4.40
N ILE A 351 9.35 8.21 3.62
CA ILE A 351 9.03 6.78 3.86
C ILE A 351 9.75 5.88 2.85
N ILE A 352 10.45 4.85 3.34
CA ILE A 352 11.21 3.85 2.56
C ILE A 352 10.44 2.52 2.63
N ASP A 353 10.07 1.95 1.48
CA ASP A 353 9.49 0.60 1.42
C ASP A 353 10.60 -0.45 1.46
N ILE A 354 10.57 -1.30 2.47
CA ILE A 354 11.57 -2.35 2.72
C ILE A 354 10.95 -3.75 2.73
N ARG A 355 9.65 -3.87 2.41
CA ARG A 355 8.94 -5.16 2.43
C ARG A 355 9.60 -6.15 1.47
N SER A 356 9.89 -7.35 1.97
CA SER A 356 10.12 -8.52 1.13
C SER A 356 8.80 -9.01 0.51
N ASP A 357 8.83 -9.81 -0.57
CA ASP A 357 7.66 -10.37 -1.28
C ASP A 357 6.79 -11.34 -0.44
N LYS A 358 6.84 -11.25 0.89
CA LYS A 358 5.97 -11.94 1.83
C LYS A 358 4.55 -11.36 1.73
N THR A 359 3.79 -11.92 0.79
CA THR A 359 2.47 -11.44 0.36
C THR A 359 1.33 -11.83 1.32
N GLU A 360 0.19 -11.16 1.17
CA GLU A 360 -1.12 -11.49 1.76
C GLU A 360 -1.49 -12.99 1.63
N THR A 361 -0.91 -13.68 0.63
CA THR A 361 -0.95 -15.14 0.45
C THR A 361 -0.47 -15.92 1.67
N GLN A 362 0.62 -15.50 2.32
CA GLN A 362 1.16 -16.18 3.50
C GLN A 362 0.23 -16.02 4.72
N LEU A 363 -0.37 -14.83 4.87
CA LEU A 363 -1.34 -14.58 5.93
C LEU A 363 -2.61 -15.41 5.71
N ARG A 364 -3.10 -15.51 4.47
CA ARG A 364 -4.22 -16.40 4.13
C ARG A 364 -3.91 -17.84 4.50
N GLN A 365 -2.75 -18.36 4.09
CA GLN A 365 -2.35 -19.74 4.40
C GLN A 365 -2.28 -19.98 5.91
N SER A 366 -1.62 -19.09 6.66
CA SER A 366 -1.53 -19.20 8.12
C SER A 366 -2.90 -19.16 8.80
N LEU A 367 -3.83 -18.37 8.27
CA LEU A 367 -5.21 -18.32 8.76
C LEU A 367 -5.98 -19.62 8.47
N GLU A 368 -5.85 -20.20 7.27
CA GLU A 368 -6.45 -21.49 6.92
C GLU A 368 -5.92 -22.62 7.84
N GLU A 369 -4.61 -22.65 8.06
CA GLU A 369 -3.96 -23.61 8.99
C GLU A 369 -4.49 -23.43 10.43
N SER A 370 -4.69 -22.19 10.87
CA SER A 370 -5.23 -21.86 12.20
C SER A 370 -6.67 -22.34 12.37
N ILE A 371 -7.50 -22.19 11.34
CA ILE A 371 -8.90 -22.69 11.33
C ILE A 371 -8.94 -24.21 11.40
N HIS A 372 -8.11 -24.89 10.60
CA HIS A 372 -8.01 -26.34 10.64
C HIS A 372 -7.54 -26.84 12.02
N ALA A 373 -6.52 -26.20 12.61
CA ALA A 373 -6.07 -26.53 13.96
C ALA A 373 -7.20 -26.32 15.00
N ALA A 374 -7.99 -25.25 14.87
CA ALA A 374 -9.08 -24.93 15.77
C ALA A 374 -10.23 -25.95 15.73
N CYS A 375 -10.34 -26.76 14.68
CA CYS A 375 -11.29 -27.88 14.64
C CYS A 375 -10.78 -29.05 15.50
N HIS A 376 -9.47 -29.28 15.53
CA HIS A 376 -8.85 -30.49 16.09
C HIS A 376 -8.25 -30.32 17.50
N GLY A 377 -8.01 -29.09 17.97
CA GLY A 377 -7.51 -28.88 19.33
C GLY A 377 -7.22 -27.43 19.68
N GLU A 378 -6.10 -27.23 20.37
CA GLU A 378 -5.55 -25.89 20.64
C GLU A 378 -5.12 -25.24 19.34
N ALA A 379 -5.44 -23.95 19.19
CA ALA A 379 -5.12 -23.16 18.03
C ALA A 379 -4.91 -21.70 18.42
N ALA A 380 -4.15 -20.99 17.59
CA ALA A 380 -3.95 -19.56 17.67
C ALA A 380 -4.25 -18.94 16.31
N MET A 381 -4.85 -17.75 16.29
CA MET A 381 -5.02 -16.97 15.07
C MET A 381 -3.75 -16.17 14.77
N PRO A 382 -3.48 -15.84 13.49
CA PRO A 382 -2.34 -14.99 13.14
C PRO A 382 -2.50 -13.60 13.75
N GLU A 383 -1.55 -13.15 14.56
CA GLU A 383 -1.58 -11.83 15.21
C GLU A 383 -1.63 -10.68 14.20
N LEU A 384 -1.09 -10.88 12.98
CA LEU A 384 -1.08 -9.89 11.90
C LEU A 384 -2.49 -9.44 11.47
N LEU A 385 -3.53 -10.21 11.79
CA LEU A 385 -4.92 -9.82 11.57
C LEU A 385 -5.33 -8.57 12.37
N LEU A 386 -4.62 -8.25 13.45
CA LEU A 386 -4.92 -7.11 14.32
C LEU A 386 -4.25 -5.79 13.88
N TRP A 387 -3.33 -5.84 12.90
CA TRP A 387 -2.38 -4.75 12.65
C TRP A 387 -2.50 -4.11 11.26
N ASP A 388 -3.69 -4.19 10.65
CA ASP A 388 -4.03 -3.36 9.49
C ASP A 388 -4.30 -1.89 9.90
N GLU A 389 -4.68 -1.03 8.95
CA GLU A 389 -4.98 0.39 9.21
C GLU A 389 -6.03 0.57 10.32
N LYS A 390 -7.09 -0.24 10.31
CA LYS A 390 -8.21 -0.12 11.23
C LYS A 390 -7.85 -0.66 12.62
N GLY A 391 -7.19 -1.80 12.68
CA GLY A 391 -6.68 -2.41 13.90
C GLY A 391 -5.69 -1.51 14.63
N LEU A 392 -4.75 -0.87 13.92
CA LEU A 392 -3.81 0.10 14.51
C LEU A 392 -4.53 1.29 15.18
N ARG A 393 -5.59 1.81 14.57
CA ARG A 393 -6.41 2.89 15.17
C ARG A 393 -7.19 2.43 16.39
N TYR A 394 -7.70 1.21 16.37
CA TYR A 394 -8.35 0.63 17.54
C TYR A 394 -7.36 0.41 18.69
N PHE A 395 -6.15 -0.07 18.39
CA PHE A 395 -5.11 -0.19 19.39
C PHE A 395 -4.67 1.18 19.94
N GLU A 396 -4.56 2.21 19.08
CA GLU A 396 -4.31 3.57 19.55
C GLU A 396 -5.36 3.99 20.59
N ALA A 397 -6.65 3.75 20.35
CA ALA A 397 -7.69 4.03 21.33
C ALA A 397 -7.50 3.25 22.66
N VAL A 398 -7.04 1.99 22.60
CA VAL A 398 -6.67 1.21 23.80
C VAL A 398 -5.57 1.92 24.59
N THR A 399 -4.55 2.47 23.93
CA THR A 399 -3.44 3.18 24.61
C THR A 399 -3.85 4.48 25.33
N TYR A 400 -5.02 5.02 25.01
CA TYR A 400 -5.61 6.17 25.71
C TYR A 400 -6.65 5.77 26.78
N ALA A 401 -7.04 4.49 26.85
CA ALA A 401 -8.00 4.02 27.83
C ALA A 401 -7.42 4.14 29.25
N PRO A 402 -8.17 4.70 30.24
CA PRO A 402 -7.67 4.87 31.60
C PRO A 402 -7.24 3.56 32.29
N SER A 403 -7.86 2.44 31.94
CA SER A 403 -7.51 1.12 32.48
C SER A 403 -6.20 0.58 31.90
N TYR A 404 -5.81 0.98 30.69
CA TYR A 404 -4.59 0.51 30.04
C TYR A 404 -3.36 1.28 30.53
N TYR A 405 -2.88 0.91 31.73
CA TYR A 405 -1.85 1.66 32.43
C TYR A 405 -0.47 1.69 31.74
N LEU A 406 -0.16 0.68 30.92
CA LEU A 406 1.19 0.44 30.37
C LEU A 406 1.77 1.68 29.67
N THR A 407 0.98 2.30 28.81
CA THR A 407 1.41 3.46 28.01
C THR A 407 1.81 4.64 28.89
N ASN A 408 1.04 4.94 29.95
CA ASN A 408 1.33 6.08 30.82
C ASN A 408 2.47 5.79 31.80
N GLU A 409 2.66 4.55 32.23
CA GLU A 409 3.85 4.14 33.00
C GLU A 409 5.14 4.33 32.18
N GLU A 410 5.12 3.88 30.92
CA GLU A 410 6.26 4.03 30.01
C GLU A 410 6.56 5.50 29.71
N ILE A 411 5.53 6.31 29.40
CA ILE A 411 5.67 7.76 29.21
C ILE A 411 6.27 8.42 30.46
N GLY A 412 5.77 8.09 31.65
CA GLY A 412 6.28 8.66 32.90
C GLY A 412 7.76 8.35 33.14
N LEU A 413 8.22 7.16 32.73
CA LEU A 413 9.65 6.81 32.77
C LEU A 413 10.45 7.57 31.73
N LEU A 414 9.97 7.64 30.49
CA LEU A 414 10.62 8.41 29.42
C LEU A 414 10.77 9.88 29.81
N GLU A 415 9.72 10.54 30.30
CA GLU A 415 9.78 11.95 30.72
C GLU A 415 10.81 12.18 31.82
N LYS A 416 10.84 11.29 32.81
CA LYS A 416 11.73 11.40 33.97
C LYS A 416 13.20 11.13 33.61
N HIS A 417 13.45 10.21 32.68
CA HIS A 417 14.78 9.69 32.40
C HIS A 417 15.30 10.00 30.98
N LYS A 418 14.59 10.81 30.18
CA LYS A 418 14.91 11.09 28.77
C LYS A 418 16.37 11.47 28.52
N TYR A 419 16.97 12.31 29.36
CA TYR A 419 18.37 12.72 29.18
C TYR A 419 19.37 11.64 29.57
N GLN A 420 19.04 10.78 30.55
CA GLN A 420 19.89 9.63 30.91
C GLN A 420 19.86 8.60 29.78
N ILE A 421 18.67 8.32 29.24
CA ILE A 421 18.51 7.44 28.08
C ILE A 421 19.26 8.02 26.87
N ALA A 422 19.09 9.30 26.57
CA ALA A 422 19.75 9.98 25.45
C ALA A 422 21.28 10.03 25.57
N GLN A 423 21.85 9.95 26.78
CA GLN A 423 23.31 9.87 26.98
C GLN A 423 23.91 8.58 26.42
N HIS A 424 23.15 7.48 26.39
CA HIS A 424 23.58 6.21 25.83
C HIS A 424 23.56 6.18 24.30
N ILE A 425 22.93 7.17 23.65
CA ILE A 425 22.79 7.24 22.18
C ILE A 425 23.84 8.22 21.62
N PRO A 426 24.87 7.74 20.91
CA PRO A 426 25.91 8.62 20.37
C PRO A 426 25.38 9.45 19.19
N SER A 427 25.99 10.62 18.98
CA SER A 427 25.72 11.44 17.79
C SER A 427 26.14 10.67 16.53
N GLY A 428 25.35 10.77 15.47
CA GLY A 428 25.49 10.04 14.21
C GLY A 428 24.71 8.71 14.16
N SER A 429 24.07 8.32 15.27
CA SER A 429 23.35 7.05 15.38
C SER A 429 22.03 7.04 14.63
N MET A 430 21.61 5.84 14.26
CA MET A 430 20.27 5.54 13.81
C MET A 430 19.41 5.09 14.99
N LEU A 431 18.21 5.63 15.13
CA LEU A 431 17.21 5.18 16.08
C LEU A 431 16.12 4.46 15.29
N VAL A 432 15.94 3.15 15.50
CA VAL A 432 14.95 2.36 14.74
C VAL A 432 13.88 1.88 15.71
N GLU A 433 12.68 2.44 15.61
CA GLU A 433 11.54 2.05 16.46
C GLU A 433 10.72 0.95 15.80
N LEU A 434 10.67 -0.21 16.43
CA LEU A 434 9.90 -1.36 15.99
C LEU A 434 8.44 -1.19 16.42
N GLY A 435 7.54 -1.02 15.45
CA GLY A 435 6.11 -0.82 15.71
C GLY A 435 5.87 0.59 16.22
N SER A 436 6.09 1.57 15.34
CA SER A 436 6.13 2.98 15.71
C SER A 436 4.81 3.52 16.27
N GLY A 437 3.67 2.94 15.90
CA GLY A 437 2.36 3.36 16.39
C GLY A 437 2.17 4.87 16.24
N ASN A 438 1.99 5.58 17.38
CA ASN A 438 1.97 7.04 17.41
C ASN A 438 3.24 7.63 18.08
N LEU A 439 3.63 8.84 17.67
CA LEU A 439 4.86 9.49 18.17
C LEU A 439 4.82 9.91 19.64
N ARG A 440 3.73 9.64 20.38
CA ARG A 440 3.49 10.17 21.73
C ARG A 440 4.61 9.82 22.71
N LYS A 441 5.15 8.61 22.59
CA LYS A 441 6.24 8.12 23.45
C LYS A 441 7.59 8.60 22.96
N ILE A 442 7.90 8.28 21.70
CA ILE A 442 9.24 8.47 21.16
C ILE A 442 9.63 9.94 21.06
N LYS A 443 8.66 10.84 20.83
CA LYS A 443 8.92 12.28 20.77
C LYS A 443 9.63 12.79 22.03
N ILE A 444 9.35 12.23 23.20
CA ILE A 444 10.00 12.62 24.47
C ILE A 444 11.52 12.40 24.39
N LEU A 445 11.94 11.28 23.81
CA LEU A 445 13.35 10.95 23.64
C LEU A 445 13.97 11.74 22.49
N LEU A 446 13.25 11.93 21.38
CA LEU A 446 13.72 12.77 20.26
C LEU A 446 13.95 14.22 20.70
N ASP A 447 13.04 14.79 21.50
CA ASP A 447 13.20 16.13 22.08
C ASP A 447 14.47 16.20 22.94
N ALA A 448 14.76 15.18 23.75
CA ALA A 448 15.98 15.15 24.57
C ALA A 448 17.26 15.05 23.73
N LEU A 449 17.26 14.23 22.68
CA LEU A 449 18.39 14.13 21.74
C LEU A 449 18.65 15.45 21.02
N ASP A 450 17.58 16.12 20.58
CA ASP A 450 17.65 17.42 19.92
C ASP A 450 18.19 18.51 20.86
N GLU A 451 17.66 18.58 22.09
CA GLU A 451 18.10 19.52 23.13
C GLU A 451 19.56 19.31 23.53
N MET A 452 20.04 18.07 23.48
CA MET A 452 21.44 17.71 23.72
C MET A 452 22.36 17.94 22.51
N GLY A 453 21.83 18.38 21.36
CA GLY A 453 22.61 18.60 20.15
C GLY A 453 23.13 17.31 19.51
N ARG A 454 22.40 16.20 19.64
CA ARG A 454 22.77 14.91 19.06
C ARG A 454 22.17 14.76 17.66
N ASP A 455 23.04 14.75 16.66
CA ASP A 455 22.61 14.51 15.28
C ASP A 455 22.20 13.05 15.12
N VAL A 456 20.93 12.74 14.90
CA VAL A 456 20.42 11.35 14.81
C VAL A 456 19.41 11.17 13.70
N ASP A 457 19.32 9.95 13.18
CA ASP A 457 18.31 9.54 12.21
C ASP A 457 17.30 8.61 12.87
N TYR A 458 16.09 9.12 13.10
CA TYR A 458 14.97 8.33 13.60
C TYR A 458 14.21 7.66 12.45
N PHE A 459 13.98 6.36 12.56
CA PHE A 459 13.23 5.53 11.64
C PHE A 459 12.04 4.89 12.38
N ALA A 460 10.83 5.31 12.01
CA ALA A 460 9.59 4.66 12.40
C ALA A 460 9.37 3.42 11.51
N LEU A 461 9.42 2.20 12.06
CA LEU A 461 9.11 0.97 11.33
C LEU A 461 7.68 0.53 11.61
N ASP A 462 6.89 0.37 10.55
CA ASP A 462 5.49 -0.10 10.65
C ASP A 462 5.04 -0.80 9.36
N VAL A 463 3.97 -1.60 9.48
CA VAL A 463 3.41 -2.37 8.36
C VAL A 463 2.40 -1.56 7.53
N SER A 464 1.92 -0.42 8.06
CA SER A 464 0.95 0.44 7.40
C SER A 464 1.57 1.74 6.90
N TYR A 465 1.51 1.95 5.58
CA TYR A 465 1.98 3.20 4.95
C TYR A 465 1.19 4.42 5.44
N GLN A 466 -0.15 4.30 5.55
CA GLN A 466 -0.99 5.42 5.97
C GLN A 466 -0.70 5.83 7.41
N GLU A 467 -0.44 4.86 8.30
CA GLU A 467 -0.10 5.16 9.69
C GLU A 467 1.31 5.75 9.80
N LEU A 468 2.32 5.25 9.06
CA LEU A 468 3.63 5.90 8.97
C LEU A 468 3.51 7.35 8.50
N HIS A 469 2.73 7.58 7.45
CA HIS A 469 2.50 8.92 6.92
C HIS A 469 1.82 9.81 7.96
N ARG A 470 0.76 9.33 8.62
CA ARG A 470 0.04 10.06 9.67
C ARG A 470 0.97 10.41 10.82
N THR A 471 1.68 9.42 11.35
CA THR A 471 2.59 9.52 12.50
C THR A 471 3.70 10.54 12.22
N LEU A 472 4.37 10.45 11.06
CA LEU A 472 5.44 11.38 10.69
C LEU A 472 4.93 12.80 10.35
N SER A 473 3.69 12.94 9.86
CA SER A 473 3.09 14.26 9.58
C SER A 473 2.86 15.09 10.83
N VAL A 474 2.81 14.48 12.02
CA VAL A 474 2.67 15.17 13.32
C VAL A 474 3.96 15.89 13.75
N VAL A 475 5.08 15.67 13.05
CA VAL A 475 6.34 16.40 13.27
C VAL A 475 6.56 17.39 12.12
N PRO A 476 6.14 18.66 12.26
CA PRO A 476 6.36 19.67 11.25
C PRO A 476 7.85 19.88 10.90
N PRO A 477 8.15 20.36 9.69
CA PRO A 477 9.48 20.85 9.33
C PRO A 477 10.10 21.76 10.39
N GLY A 478 11.33 21.44 10.81
CA GLY A 478 12.07 22.27 11.76
C GLY A 478 11.62 22.13 13.21
N THR A 479 10.81 21.12 13.55
CA THR A 479 10.56 20.73 14.94
C THR A 479 11.86 20.38 15.65
N PHE A 480 12.71 19.62 14.96
CA PHE A 480 14.03 19.22 15.42
C PHE A 480 15.11 19.91 14.60
N ARG A 481 16.23 20.25 15.25
CA ARG A 481 17.44 20.82 14.64
C ARG A 481 18.47 19.75 14.29
N HIS A 482 18.56 18.72 15.10
CA HIS A 482 19.56 17.65 15.07
C HIS A 482 18.95 16.29 14.76
N VAL A 483 17.64 16.10 14.99
CA VAL A 483 16.94 14.84 14.67
C VAL A 483 16.33 14.91 13.27
N ARG A 484 16.57 13.89 12.45
CA ARG A 484 15.89 13.67 11.16
C ARG A 484 14.95 12.47 11.27
N CYS A 485 13.71 12.59 10.79
CA CYS A 485 12.71 11.53 10.89
C CYS A 485 12.41 10.92 9.52
N PHE A 486 12.33 9.59 9.51
CA PHE A 486 12.06 8.73 8.36
C PHE A 486 11.06 7.63 8.75
N GLY A 487 10.38 7.05 7.75
CA GLY A 487 9.55 5.87 7.90
C GLY A 487 10.17 4.69 7.16
N LEU A 488 9.98 3.49 7.70
CA LEU A 488 10.31 2.21 7.08
C LEU A 488 9.00 1.43 6.99
N LEU A 489 8.53 1.15 5.78
CA LEU A 489 7.36 0.33 5.55
C LEU A 489 7.80 -1.13 5.43
N GLY A 490 7.46 -1.95 6.43
CA GLY A 490 7.89 -3.34 6.51
C GLY A 490 7.57 -4.02 7.84
N THR A 491 7.76 -5.34 7.88
CA THR A 491 7.71 -6.13 9.10
C THR A 491 8.98 -5.94 9.94
N TYR A 492 8.99 -6.47 11.17
CA TYR A 492 10.22 -6.48 12.00
C TYR A 492 11.35 -7.28 11.35
N ASP A 493 11.01 -8.35 10.60
CA ASP A 493 11.99 -9.12 9.83
C ASP A 493 12.59 -8.27 8.70
N ASP A 494 11.76 -7.59 7.93
CA ASP A 494 12.22 -6.70 6.86
C ASP A 494 13.13 -5.60 7.42
N GLY A 495 12.75 -5.01 8.55
CA GLY A 495 13.56 -4.00 9.26
C GLY A 495 14.91 -4.54 9.72
N ARG A 496 14.94 -5.76 10.25
CA ARG A 496 16.18 -6.44 10.64
C ARG A 496 17.07 -6.67 9.42
N ASP A 497 16.52 -7.20 8.33
CA ASP A 497 17.28 -7.51 7.12
C ASP A 497 17.82 -6.23 6.46
N TRP A 498 17.00 -5.16 6.41
CA TRP A 498 17.42 -3.84 5.96
C TRP A 498 18.59 -3.28 6.79
N MET A 499 18.59 -3.48 8.10
CA MET A 499 19.69 -3.04 8.98
C MET A 499 21.01 -3.81 8.77
N GLN A 500 20.99 -4.93 8.05
CA GLN A 500 22.17 -5.73 7.71
C GLN A 500 22.77 -5.38 6.34
N LEU A 501 22.13 -4.51 5.55
CA LEU A 501 22.68 -4.03 4.29
C LEU A 501 24.07 -3.40 4.50
N PRO A 502 25.07 -3.63 3.62
CA PRO A 502 26.46 -3.22 3.84
C PRO A 502 26.64 -1.74 4.22
N GLU A 503 25.88 -0.85 3.60
CA GLU A 503 25.87 0.60 3.83
C GLU A 503 25.28 1.02 5.18
N ILE A 504 24.41 0.20 5.78
CA ILE A 504 23.73 0.47 7.06
C ILE A 504 24.38 -0.30 8.21
N ARG A 505 24.90 -1.50 7.94
CA ARG A 505 25.41 -2.44 8.93
C ARG A 505 26.44 -1.80 9.87
N SER A 506 27.34 -1.01 9.30
CA SER A 506 28.44 -0.35 10.02
C SER A 506 28.03 0.89 10.83
N ARG A 507 26.84 1.46 10.60
CA ARG A 507 26.37 2.62 11.37
C ARG A 507 26.01 2.19 12.79
N SER A 508 26.31 3.05 13.76
CA SER A 508 25.82 2.87 15.13
C SER A 508 24.29 3.00 15.14
N LYS A 509 23.61 2.12 15.87
CA LYS A 509 22.15 2.07 15.89
C LYS A 509 21.62 1.67 17.26
N THR A 510 20.51 2.28 17.67
CA THR A 510 19.74 1.86 18.84
C THR A 510 18.35 1.47 18.37
N ILE A 511 18.00 0.20 18.57
CA ILE A 511 16.71 -0.37 18.22
C ILE A 511 15.78 -0.21 19.41
N LEU A 512 14.58 0.30 19.19
CA LEU A 512 13.59 0.56 20.23
C LEU A 512 12.45 -0.45 20.13
N SER A 513 12.19 -1.18 21.21
CA SER A 513 11.02 -2.05 21.35
C SER A 513 10.24 -1.61 22.58
N LEU A 514 9.36 -0.63 22.39
CA LEU A 514 8.60 0.02 23.45
C LEU A 514 7.18 -0.57 23.56
N GLY A 515 6.48 -0.28 24.66
CA GLY A 515 5.09 -0.66 24.88
C GLY A 515 4.89 -2.08 25.39
N SER A 516 5.96 -2.75 25.80
CA SER A 516 5.95 -4.15 26.22
C SER A 516 5.47 -5.12 25.13
N THR A 517 5.71 -4.78 23.86
CA THR A 517 5.42 -5.62 22.69
C THR A 517 6.11 -6.98 22.75
N LEU A 518 7.27 -7.08 23.39
CA LEU A 518 7.96 -8.36 23.64
C LEU A 518 7.09 -9.36 24.43
N GLY A 519 6.07 -8.88 25.15
CA GLY A 519 5.11 -9.74 25.83
C GLY A 519 4.23 -10.59 24.93
N SER A 520 4.12 -10.30 23.62
CA SER A 520 3.37 -11.15 22.69
C SER A 520 4.14 -12.42 22.29
N PHE A 521 5.46 -12.41 22.47
CA PHE A 521 6.33 -13.54 22.14
C PHE A 521 6.34 -14.55 23.28
N GLN A 522 6.54 -15.83 22.94
CA GLN A 522 7.01 -16.78 23.95
C GLN A 522 8.36 -16.30 24.49
N ARG A 523 8.62 -16.53 25.78
CA ARG A 523 9.84 -16.04 26.43
C ARG A 523 11.14 -16.43 25.72
N PRO A 524 11.30 -17.67 25.20
CA PRO A 524 12.47 -18.03 24.40
C PRO A 524 12.58 -17.19 23.11
N ASP A 525 11.47 -17.05 22.39
CA ASP A 525 11.42 -16.34 21.11
C ASP A 525 11.66 -14.84 21.30
N ALA A 526 11.22 -14.25 22.41
CA ALA A 526 11.54 -12.87 22.78
C ALA A 526 13.05 -12.66 22.92
N ALA A 527 13.75 -13.61 23.53
CA ALA A 527 15.20 -13.55 23.70
C ALA A 527 15.92 -13.67 22.35
N ASP A 528 15.49 -14.63 21.52
CA ASP A 528 16.06 -14.88 20.19
C ASP A 528 15.81 -13.67 19.26
N PHE A 529 14.62 -13.06 19.36
CA PHE A 529 14.27 -11.83 18.65
C PHE A 529 15.22 -10.69 19.02
N LEU A 530 15.44 -10.42 20.31
CA LEU A 530 16.38 -9.38 20.76
C LEU A 530 17.82 -9.68 20.30
N ALA A 531 18.27 -10.91 20.46
CA ALA A 531 19.60 -11.34 20.05
C ALA A 531 19.82 -11.17 18.53
N SER A 532 18.77 -11.30 17.72
CA SER A 532 18.85 -11.17 16.26
C SER A 532 19.21 -9.76 15.78
N PHE A 533 18.97 -8.72 16.59
CA PHE A 533 19.32 -7.32 16.24
C PHE A 533 20.75 -6.94 16.61
N VAL A 534 21.33 -7.59 17.62
CA VAL A 534 22.64 -7.23 18.16
C VAL A 534 23.64 -8.35 17.90
N THR A 535 24.50 -8.14 16.90
CA THR A 535 25.55 -9.07 16.46
C THR A 535 26.93 -8.49 16.78
N PRO A 536 27.98 -9.32 16.93
CA PRO A 536 29.34 -8.82 17.16
C PRO A 536 29.87 -7.88 16.06
N GLU A 537 29.28 -7.98 14.87
CA GLU A 537 29.67 -7.24 13.67
C GLU A 537 28.88 -5.94 13.49
N ASN A 538 27.85 -5.67 14.30
CA ASN A 538 27.09 -4.44 14.25
C ASN A 538 27.20 -3.64 15.55
N ASN A 539 27.33 -2.32 15.45
CA ASN A 539 27.38 -1.43 16.61
C ASN A 539 25.95 -1.09 17.05
N ALA A 540 25.22 -2.11 17.51
CA ALA A 540 23.81 -2.03 17.85
C ALA A 540 23.57 -2.09 19.37
N SER A 541 22.61 -1.31 19.85
CA SER A 541 22.04 -1.41 21.19
C SER A 541 20.52 -1.47 21.14
N LEU A 542 19.89 -1.81 22.26
CA LEU A 542 18.45 -1.95 22.38
C LEU A 542 17.94 -1.09 23.54
N LEU A 543 16.84 -0.36 23.32
CA LEU A 543 16.04 0.20 24.40
C LEU A 543 14.69 -0.52 24.41
N ILE A 544 14.44 -1.29 25.45
CA ILE A 544 13.22 -2.11 25.54
C ILE A 544 12.34 -1.69 26.72
N GLY A 545 11.03 -1.67 26.49
CA GLY A 545 10.01 -1.51 27.52
C GLY A 545 9.41 -2.86 27.91
N LEU A 546 9.30 -3.13 29.22
CA LEU A 546 8.77 -4.38 29.76
C LEU A 546 7.82 -4.11 30.93
N ASP A 547 6.58 -4.54 30.79
CA ASP A 547 5.59 -4.50 31.87
C ASP A 547 5.81 -5.66 32.83
N GLY A 548 6.19 -5.37 34.07
CA GLY A 548 6.43 -6.37 35.12
C GLY A 548 5.31 -6.54 36.13
N CYS A 549 4.14 -5.94 35.91
CA CYS A 549 3.03 -6.04 36.86
C CYS A 549 2.49 -7.47 36.96
N LYS A 550 2.45 -8.03 38.18
CA LYS A 550 1.85 -9.34 38.49
C LYS A 550 0.52 -9.25 39.26
N ASP A 551 0.00 -8.04 39.42
CA ASP A 551 -1.34 -7.83 39.98
C ASP A 551 -2.39 -8.25 38.94
N ALA A 552 -2.97 -9.43 39.16
CA ALA A 552 -3.90 -10.06 38.23
C ALA A 552 -5.10 -9.16 37.89
N ASP A 553 -5.67 -8.46 38.89
CA ASP A 553 -6.87 -7.65 38.69
C ASP A 553 -6.55 -6.40 37.88
N ARG A 554 -5.40 -5.76 38.17
CA ARG A 554 -4.94 -4.60 37.41
C ARG A 554 -4.61 -4.95 35.97
N VAL A 555 -3.88 -6.05 35.75
CA VAL A 555 -3.56 -6.52 34.41
C VAL A 555 -4.84 -6.89 33.67
N TRP A 556 -5.74 -7.65 34.28
CA TRP A 556 -7.00 -8.04 33.67
C TRP A 556 -7.82 -6.81 33.24
N ALA A 557 -7.96 -5.79 34.10
CA ALA A 557 -8.68 -4.57 33.78
C ALA A 557 -8.09 -3.79 32.59
N ALA A 558 -6.76 -3.87 32.38
CA ALA A 558 -6.11 -3.20 31.24
C ALA A 558 -6.55 -3.77 29.89
N TYR A 559 -6.76 -5.08 29.80
CA TYR A 559 -7.14 -5.77 28.55
C TYR A 559 -8.64 -6.08 28.47
N ASN A 560 -9.39 -5.87 29.56
CA ASN A 560 -10.83 -6.10 29.66
C ASN A 560 -11.55 -4.83 30.14
N ASP A 561 -11.31 -3.72 29.44
CA ASP A 561 -11.92 -2.44 29.77
C ASP A 561 -13.46 -2.50 29.69
N SER A 562 -14.13 -1.79 30.61
CA SER A 562 -15.59 -1.81 30.73
C SER A 562 -16.32 -1.17 29.54
N GLU A 563 -15.61 -0.28 28.84
CA GLU A 563 -16.07 0.48 27.69
C GLU A 563 -16.03 -0.35 26.39
N GLY A 564 -15.39 -1.53 26.42
CA GLY A 564 -15.30 -2.45 25.29
C GLY A 564 -14.36 -1.99 24.17
N ILE A 565 -13.43 -1.07 24.44
CA ILE A 565 -12.46 -0.53 23.49
C ILE A 565 -11.49 -1.63 23.05
N ASN A 566 -10.91 -2.36 23.99
CA ASN A 566 -10.03 -3.50 23.70
C ASN A 566 -10.83 -4.66 23.07
N ARG A 567 -12.04 -4.95 23.57
CA ARG A 567 -12.92 -5.97 22.94
C ARG A 567 -13.15 -5.67 21.46
N ARG A 568 -13.36 -4.40 21.09
CA ARG A 568 -13.50 -3.98 19.68
C ARG A 568 -12.20 -4.19 18.89
N PHE A 569 -11.05 -3.82 19.46
CA PHE A 569 -9.75 -4.05 18.83
C PHE A 569 -9.53 -5.54 18.54
N ILE A 570 -9.76 -6.41 19.51
CA ILE A 570 -9.57 -7.85 19.32
C ILE A 570 -10.60 -8.42 18.35
N LYS A 571 -11.89 -8.05 18.48
CA LYS A 571 -12.93 -8.56 17.57
C LYS A 571 -12.70 -8.17 16.11
N HIS A 572 -12.00 -7.07 15.85
CA HIS A 572 -11.63 -6.65 14.50
C HIS A 572 -10.76 -7.69 13.76
N GLY A 573 -9.95 -8.50 14.45
CA GLY A 573 -9.18 -9.54 13.77
C GLY A 573 -10.06 -10.55 13.01
N LEU A 574 -11.29 -10.80 13.47
CA LEU A 574 -12.26 -11.62 12.73
C LEU A 574 -12.87 -10.88 11.53
N GLU A 575 -13.05 -9.56 11.63
CA GLU A 575 -13.45 -8.73 10.48
C GLU A 575 -12.36 -8.81 9.39
N ARG A 576 -11.09 -8.67 9.77
CA ARG A 576 -9.96 -8.79 8.85
C ARG A 576 -9.84 -10.19 8.26
N ALA A 577 -10.12 -11.23 9.05
CA ALA A 577 -10.17 -12.61 8.56
C ALA A 577 -11.25 -12.80 7.47
N ASN A 578 -12.43 -12.17 7.62
CA ASN A 578 -13.47 -12.16 6.60
C ASN A 578 -13.01 -11.47 5.30
N GLU A 579 -12.29 -10.36 5.40
CA GLU A 579 -11.76 -9.68 4.21
C GLU A 579 -10.78 -10.58 3.43
N ILE A 580 -10.00 -11.41 4.14
CA ILE A 580 -8.98 -12.28 3.54
C ILE A 580 -9.57 -13.57 2.96
N LEU A 581 -10.50 -14.23 3.66
CA LEU A 581 -11.05 -15.53 3.25
C LEU A 581 -12.33 -15.42 2.41
N GLY A 582 -13.06 -14.33 2.55
CA GLY A 582 -14.34 -14.09 1.91
C GLY A 582 -15.35 -13.49 2.90
N PRO A 583 -16.16 -12.51 2.45
CA PRO A 583 -17.16 -11.90 3.32
C PRO A 583 -18.08 -12.97 3.92
N ASP A 584 -18.45 -12.78 5.19
CA ASP A 584 -19.32 -13.68 5.97
C ASP A 584 -18.73 -15.05 6.35
N THR A 585 -17.41 -15.28 6.20
CA THR A 585 -16.74 -16.50 6.70
C THR A 585 -16.98 -16.70 8.20
N PHE A 586 -16.75 -15.65 8.98
CA PHE A 586 -17.03 -15.56 10.41
C PHE A 586 -18.29 -14.69 10.62
N ASP A 587 -19.37 -15.32 11.07
CA ASP A 587 -20.53 -14.62 11.62
C ASP A 587 -20.15 -14.02 12.98
N LEU A 588 -19.75 -12.75 12.98
CA LEU A 588 -19.27 -12.03 14.17
C LEU A 588 -20.29 -12.05 15.33
N GLY A 589 -21.58 -12.26 15.08
CA GLY A 589 -22.60 -12.40 16.12
C GLY A 589 -22.39 -13.64 17.00
N LYS A 590 -21.76 -14.68 16.46
CA LYS A 590 -21.50 -15.95 17.13
C LYS A 590 -20.14 -16.03 17.82
N TRP A 591 -19.32 -14.98 17.74
CA TRP A 591 -17.98 -14.98 18.31
C TRP A 591 -17.83 -13.95 19.43
N ASP A 592 -17.46 -14.44 20.60
CA ASP A 592 -17.08 -13.64 21.75
C ASP A 592 -15.56 -13.52 21.88
N VAL A 593 -15.15 -12.46 22.56
CA VAL A 593 -13.76 -12.20 22.94
C VAL A 593 -13.66 -12.32 24.45
N VAL A 594 -12.78 -13.19 24.93
CA VAL A 594 -12.58 -13.45 26.36
C VAL A 594 -11.11 -13.28 26.73
N GLY A 595 -10.83 -12.37 27.66
CA GLY A 595 -9.51 -12.19 28.27
C GLY A 595 -9.36 -12.97 29.57
N ARG A 596 -8.23 -13.65 29.77
CA ARG A 596 -7.91 -14.45 30.96
C ARG A 596 -6.50 -14.12 31.47
N TRP A 597 -6.34 -14.05 32.79
CA TRP A 597 -5.03 -14.03 33.42
C TRP A 597 -4.54 -15.46 33.66
N ASP A 598 -3.37 -15.79 33.16
CA ASP A 598 -2.65 -17.02 33.44
C ASP A 598 -1.57 -16.74 34.49
N ALA A 599 -1.86 -17.13 35.74
CA ALA A 599 -0.94 -16.93 36.85
C ALA A 599 0.33 -17.80 36.77
N ALA A 600 0.27 -18.95 36.09
CA ALA A 600 1.41 -19.85 35.96
C ALA A 600 2.43 -19.31 34.95
N GLN A 601 1.94 -18.75 33.84
CA GLN A 601 2.79 -18.11 32.83
C GLN A 601 3.06 -16.62 33.11
N GLY A 602 2.28 -16.02 34.00
CA GLY A 602 2.32 -14.59 34.30
C GLY A 602 1.96 -13.76 33.07
N SER A 603 0.89 -14.15 32.35
CA SER A 603 0.45 -13.50 31.12
C SER A 603 -1.04 -13.21 31.12
N HIS A 604 -1.44 -12.19 30.36
CA HIS A 604 -2.84 -12.03 29.98
C HIS A 604 -3.03 -12.52 28.54
N ASN A 605 -4.03 -13.37 28.33
CA ASN A 605 -4.29 -14.00 27.04
C ASN A 605 -5.72 -13.69 26.59
N GLN A 606 -5.89 -13.38 25.31
CA GLN A 606 -7.19 -13.07 24.72
C GLN A 606 -7.59 -14.15 23.72
N TYR A 607 -8.84 -14.58 23.79
CA TYR A 607 -9.36 -15.70 23.01
C TYR A 607 -10.60 -15.33 22.23
N TYR A 608 -10.77 -15.89 21.03
CA TYR A 608 -12.07 -16.02 20.38
C TYR A 608 -12.76 -17.27 20.90
N ILE A 609 -14.05 -17.14 21.22
CA ILE A 609 -14.90 -18.25 21.67
C ILE A 609 -16.22 -18.22 20.90
N PRO A 610 -16.55 -19.27 20.14
CA PRO A 610 -17.83 -19.33 19.45
C PRO A 610 -18.96 -19.68 20.44
N SER A 611 -20.11 -19.02 20.32
CA SER A 611 -21.30 -19.28 21.15
C SER A 611 -22.05 -20.55 20.75
N ASP A 612 -21.93 -20.93 19.48
CA ASP A 612 -22.57 -22.08 18.86
C ASP A 612 -21.52 -22.90 18.09
N ASP A 613 -21.91 -24.10 17.65
CA ASP A 613 -21.11 -24.82 16.66
C ASP A 613 -21.10 -24.02 15.36
N VAL A 614 -19.90 -23.68 14.88
CA VAL A 614 -19.69 -22.87 13.68
C VAL A 614 -18.98 -23.69 12.62
N SER A 615 -19.48 -23.63 11.38
CA SER A 615 -18.82 -24.29 10.26
C SER A 615 -17.91 -23.31 9.53
N LEU A 616 -16.62 -23.60 9.51
CA LEU A 616 -15.60 -22.82 8.79
C LEU A 616 -14.87 -23.77 7.83
N ALA A 617 -14.75 -23.37 6.56
CA ALA A 617 -14.03 -24.13 5.53
C ALA A 617 -14.43 -25.62 5.41
N GLY A 618 -15.70 -25.96 5.70
CA GLY A 618 -16.21 -27.34 5.63
C GLY A 618 -15.95 -28.19 6.89
N GLU A 619 -15.30 -27.63 7.90
CA GLU A 619 -15.11 -28.24 9.21
C GLU A 619 -15.96 -27.54 10.28
N THR A 620 -16.14 -28.19 11.44
CA THR A 620 -16.93 -27.66 12.54
C THR A 620 -16.03 -27.32 13.72
N ILE A 621 -16.07 -26.07 14.14
CA ILE A 621 -15.50 -25.63 15.42
C ILE A 621 -16.63 -25.68 16.46
N PRO A 622 -16.49 -26.46 17.55
CA PRO A 622 -17.54 -26.61 18.53
C PRO A 622 -17.71 -25.35 19.38
N ALA A 623 -18.94 -25.11 19.84
CA ALA A 623 -19.27 -24.06 20.80
C ALA A 623 -18.33 -24.12 22.02
N GLY A 624 -17.86 -22.96 22.47
CA GLY A 624 -16.96 -22.85 23.62
C GLY A 624 -15.48 -23.13 23.33
N ARG A 625 -15.10 -23.50 22.10
CA ARG A 625 -13.68 -23.66 21.72
C ARG A 625 -12.92 -22.36 21.96
N SER A 626 -11.83 -22.42 22.72
CA SER A 626 -10.94 -21.27 22.91
C SER A 626 -9.87 -21.26 21.82
N ILE A 627 -9.84 -20.20 21.01
CA ILE A 627 -8.80 -19.96 20.00
C ILE A 627 -7.99 -18.76 20.46
N LEU A 628 -6.68 -18.92 20.69
CA LEU A 628 -5.81 -17.85 21.14
C LEU A 628 -5.71 -16.76 20.06
N VAL A 629 -5.80 -15.50 20.46
CA VAL A 629 -5.65 -14.35 19.54
C VAL A 629 -4.33 -13.66 19.74
N VAL A 630 -4.05 -13.29 20.99
CA VAL A 630 -2.84 -12.59 21.41
C VAL A 630 -2.59 -12.88 22.87
N GLN A 631 -1.31 -12.84 23.25
CA GLN A 631 -0.86 -12.96 24.63
C GLN A 631 -0.02 -11.75 25.06
N SER A 632 0.09 -11.55 26.35
CA SER A 632 0.93 -10.49 26.92
C SER A 632 1.58 -10.98 28.21
N HIS A 633 2.77 -11.56 28.08
CA HIS A 633 3.64 -11.93 29.20
C HIS A 633 4.11 -10.69 29.95
N LYS A 634 4.08 -10.79 31.28
CA LYS A 634 4.59 -9.78 32.20
C LYS A 634 5.96 -10.20 32.69
N TYR A 635 6.91 -9.28 32.71
CA TYR A 635 8.32 -9.53 33.03
C TYR A 635 8.68 -8.85 34.35
N ASP A 636 8.56 -9.58 35.45
CA ASP A 636 9.11 -9.11 36.72
C ASP A 636 10.65 -9.11 36.69
N ALA A 637 11.27 -8.89 37.85
CA ALA A 637 12.73 -8.80 37.95
C ALA A 637 13.43 -10.10 37.51
N ASP A 638 12.91 -11.26 37.92
CA ASP A 638 13.54 -12.56 37.62
C ASP A 638 13.34 -12.91 36.13
N ASP A 639 12.14 -12.64 35.61
CA ASP A 639 11.79 -12.82 34.20
C ASP A 639 12.68 -11.97 33.28
N ARG A 640 12.91 -10.71 33.65
CA ARG A 640 13.79 -9.80 32.92
C ARG A 640 15.23 -10.31 32.90
N ASP A 641 15.75 -10.70 34.06
CA ASP A 641 17.13 -11.15 34.18
C ASP A 641 17.33 -12.46 33.39
N ALA A 642 16.31 -13.33 33.36
CA ALA A 642 16.29 -14.52 32.50
C ALA A 642 16.26 -14.17 31.01
N LEU A 643 15.43 -13.19 30.60
CA LEU A 643 15.37 -12.70 29.23
C LEU A 643 16.74 -12.19 28.74
N CYS A 644 17.38 -11.31 29.53
CA CYS A 644 18.69 -10.73 29.18
C CYS A 644 19.78 -11.81 29.11
N ARG A 645 19.80 -12.73 30.08
CA ARG A 645 20.75 -13.85 30.10
C ARG A 645 20.59 -14.75 28.87
N ARG A 646 19.35 -15.05 28.48
CA ARG A 646 19.07 -15.91 27.32
C ARG A 646 19.41 -15.21 25.99
N ALA A 647 19.16 -13.91 25.89
CA ALA A 647 19.51 -13.11 24.72
C ALA A 647 21.03 -12.86 24.61
N GLU A 648 21.80 -13.21 25.65
CA GLU A 648 23.24 -12.91 25.78
C GLU A 648 23.50 -11.40 25.61
N LEU A 649 22.72 -10.60 26.34
CA LEU A 649 22.81 -9.14 26.37
C LEU A 649 23.09 -8.66 27.79
N ALA A 650 23.99 -7.69 27.91
CA ALA A 650 24.27 -7.00 29.15
C ALA A 650 23.29 -5.84 29.35
N VAL A 651 22.89 -5.60 30.59
CA VAL A 651 22.10 -4.42 30.97
C VAL A 651 23.08 -3.26 31.21
N GLY A 652 23.11 -2.31 30.29
CA GLY A 652 23.92 -1.10 30.43
C GLY A 652 23.30 -0.10 31.42
N ASP A 653 21.97 0.02 31.41
CA ASP A 653 21.21 0.82 32.36
C ASP A 653 19.75 0.35 32.45
N ALA A 654 19.07 0.70 33.55
CA ALA A 654 17.70 0.27 33.81
C ALA A 654 16.91 1.31 34.62
N TRP A 655 15.67 1.55 34.20
CA TRP A 655 14.74 2.47 34.86
C TRP A 655 13.43 1.77 35.12
N ALA A 656 12.94 1.84 36.36
CA ALA A 656 11.70 1.17 36.77
C ALA A 656 10.70 2.16 37.36
N SER A 657 9.42 1.98 37.03
CA SER A 657 8.33 2.69 37.64
C SER A 657 7.96 2.06 38.99
N LYS A 658 7.19 2.77 39.81
CA LYS A 658 6.68 2.20 41.08
C LYS A 658 5.80 0.97 40.87
N ASN A 659 5.23 0.84 39.68
CA ASN A 659 4.30 -0.23 39.30
C ASN A 659 4.97 -1.33 38.47
N GLN A 660 6.31 -1.43 38.57
CA GLN A 660 7.10 -2.48 37.95
C GLN A 660 7.10 -2.46 36.42
N TYR A 661 6.79 -1.33 35.78
CA TYR A 661 7.14 -1.13 34.37
C TYR A 661 8.63 -0.81 34.28
N ASN A 662 9.35 -1.39 33.32
CA ASN A 662 10.80 -1.24 33.17
C ASN A 662 11.16 -0.72 31.78
N LEU A 663 12.13 0.19 31.71
CA LEU A 663 12.91 0.48 30.51
C LEU A 663 14.33 -0.03 30.73
N LEU A 664 14.88 -0.75 29.75
CA LEU A 664 16.21 -1.32 29.82
C LEU A 664 17.01 -0.92 28.59
N TYR A 665 18.21 -0.41 28.82
CA TYR A 665 19.21 -0.23 27.78
C TYR A 665 20.12 -1.47 27.77
N LEU A 666 20.11 -2.19 26.64
CA LEU A 666 20.84 -3.44 26.47
C LEU A 666 21.89 -3.32 25.36
N GLU A 667 23.01 -3.99 25.55
CA GLU A 667 24.11 -4.04 24.60
C GLU A 667 24.83 -5.39 24.66
N LYS A 668 25.72 -5.65 23.70
CA LYS A 668 26.58 -6.83 23.78
C LYS A 668 27.59 -6.66 24.93
N PRO A 669 27.85 -7.73 25.72
CA PRO A 669 28.79 -7.68 26.85
C PRO A 669 30.23 -7.31 26.49
#